data_AF-A0A960JLB2-F1
#
_entry.id   AF-A0A960JLB2-F1
#
_cell.length_a   1.000
_cell.length_b   1.000
_cell.length_c   1.000
_cell.angle_alpha   90.00
_cell.angle_beta   90.00
_cell.angle_gamma   90.00
#
_symmetry.space_group_name_H-M   'P 1'
#
loop_
_entity.id
_entity.type
_entity.pdbx_description
1 polymer ?
#
loop_
_entity_poly.entity_id
_entity_poly.type
_entity_poly.pdbx_seq_one_letter_code
_entity_poly.pdbx_strand_id
1 'polypeptide(L)'
;MADTRGRRTHLPDTVKAQASSLISRFRTDLARASVAALEPDLIILDEFQRFRDLMDPDTDTEAADLARSLFGYGQARVLLLSATPIKAFTLAEEAAGGDNHERDLIKVLEFLAEGSALEPTTITKDLAEFRTCAINGLPVDNVRRRLETRLLSVMSRIERPRVGEDGMLDEEDHPIGPVPAADLAGWAGLHALAAAVDAPVTLDYWKSAPYFANFLDGYKLGDQLRARLQDGTYAESAKHALGHVQTLDHAAIEQGAEVDLGGARLRVIAAKTLDQGLHELLWVPPSLPYQRLDGPYRGIDPATCTKQLIFSSWAATPTAVASLLSHEANRRVDAPDATVNRLDYRAEAGRPGAMTTLALFWPNPGLARLTDPRSLAAADEDGPGDAAALHDRAVAAAAGRTPTGATTRATTAEAAYWQSAIGLFGPLPPGVDDAATIAEALSGHEEDGDEAGAPGRLKLHVDLALSTVGSPQIAEIPPDLDPTVATIGRHAPGNVAWRALGRLLRPGHSVTPAGHWLAAAALASGFRSLFNRSEAIGILDKHLPDTVYWRAILTYCAWGDLQAVLDEHLHHLAVAEGFTAPLDDEALLSLAQAVRSTLTLRPSTYRAFDPHRPSRRISFTSRFALRYGTGKQADESARLPEIRAAFNSPFWPWVLATTSAGQEGIDFHWWCHAIVHWNTPPNPVDFEQREGRVNRYSGLAIRKNLAHRHRGAILASALANPWDAAYELGLDERDHLGELAPHWVYPGPAKIHRTVLPFPLSTDAARYRRLKDDLALYRLTFGQPRQEDLLEILKRRGVQHDPERADELRLRLHPPTNPGVPTRAE
;
A
#
# COMPACT_ATOMS: atom_id res chain seq x y z
N MET A 1 -25.75 40.20 -42.13
CA MET A 1 -24.53 40.36 -41.30
C MET A 1 -24.62 39.47 -40.07
N ALA A 2 -24.70 38.16 -40.28
CA ALA A 2 -24.75 37.15 -39.22
C ALA A 2 -23.90 35.98 -39.69
N ASP A 3 -22.59 36.18 -39.72
CA ASP A 3 -21.63 35.13 -39.96
C ASP A 3 -20.31 35.53 -39.29
N THR A 4 -19.64 34.58 -38.62
CA THR A 4 -18.51 34.72 -37.66
C THR A 4 -18.85 34.75 -36.15
N ARG A 5 -19.47 33.67 -35.63
CA ARG A 5 -19.25 33.23 -34.23
C ARG A 5 -18.42 31.94 -34.21
N GLY A 6 -17.19 32.03 -34.72
CA GLY A 6 -16.17 31.03 -34.42
C GLY A 6 -15.72 31.18 -32.96
N ARG A 7 -15.67 30.08 -32.21
CA ARG A 7 -15.02 30.03 -30.89
C ARG A 7 -13.59 30.56 -31.04
N ARG A 8 -13.31 31.75 -30.50
CA ARG A 8 -11.93 32.25 -30.37
C ARG A 8 -11.19 31.31 -29.41
N THR A 9 -10.29 30.48 -29.94
CA THR A 9 -9.41 29.59 -29.17
C THR A 9 -8.33 30.34 -28.39
N HIS A 10 -8.13 31.63 -28.66
CA HIS A 10 -7.27 32.52 -27.87
C HIS A 10 -8.02 33.82 -27.51
N LEU A 11 -8.28 33.99 -26.21
CA LEU A 11 -8.68 35.28 -25.64
C LEU A 11 -7.46 36.21 -25.58
N PRO A 12 -7.59 37.51 -25.93
CA PRO A 12 -6.54 38.50 -25.69
C PRO A 12 -6.14 38.53 -24.21
N ASP A 13 -4.87 38.73 -23.91
CA ASP A 13 -4.35 38.67 -22.52
C ASP A 13 -5.03 39.69 -21.60
N THR A 14 -5.46 40.83 -22.14
CA THR A 14 -6.25 41.84 -21.42
C THR A 14 -7.63 41.32 -20.98
N VAL A 15 -8.30 40.55 -21.83
CA VAL A 15 -9.60 39.93 -21.53
C VAL A 15 -9.42 38.76 -20.55
N LYS A 16 -8.33 37.98 -20.69
CA LYS A 16 -7.98 36.93 -19.71
C LYS A 16 -7.71 37.52 -18.33
N ALA A 17 -6.98 38.63 -18.24
CA ALA A 17 -6.69 39.32 -16.98
C ALA A 17 -7.97 39.86 -16.32
N GLN A 18 -8.86 40.50 -17.10
CA GLN A 18 -10.16 40.98 -16.60
C GLN A 18 -11.06 39.83 -16.15
N ALA A 19 -11.15 38.75 -16.92
CA ALA A 19 -11.92 37.57 -16.56
C ALA A 19 -11.36 36.91 -15.28
N SER A 20 -10.04 36.79 -15.16
CA SER A 20 -9.39 36.23 -13.95
C SER A 20 -9.66 37.09 -12.72
N SER A 21 -9.60 38.42 -12.84
CA SER A 21 -9.95 39.35 -11.76
C SER A 21 -11.42 39.23 -11.35
N LEU A 22 -12.34 39.11 -12.31
CA LEU A 22 -13.76 38.94 -12.03
C LEU A 22 -14.06 37.59 -11.37
N ILE A 23 -13.44 36.50 -11.87
CA ILE A 23 -13.54 35.16 -11.28
C ILE A 23 -13.00 35.16 -9.85
N SER A 24 -11.87 35.83 -9.60
CA SER A 24 -11.32 35.99 -8.25
C SER A 24 -12.35 36.62 -7.32
N ARG A 25 -12.90 37.78 -7.70
CA ARG A 25 -13.93 38.47 -6.89
C ARG A 25 -15.16 37.60 -6.64
N PHE A 26 -15.70 36.92 -7.65
CA PHE A 26 -16.86 36.05 -7.46
C PHE A 26 -16.56 34.86 -6.54
N ARG A 27 -15.36 34.27 -6.63
CA ARG A 27 -14.94 33.22 -5.70
C ARG A 27 -14.83 33.74 -4.28
N THR A 28 -14.29 34.94 -4.09
CA THR A 28 -14.14 35.59 -2.77
C THR A 28 -15.49 35.94 -2.16
N ASP A 29 -16.41 36.52 -2.94
CA ASP A 29 -17.78 36.83 -2.49
C ASP A 29 -18.56 35.54 -2.15
N LEU A 30 -18.45 34.51 -2.99
CA LEU A 30 -19.06 33.20 -2.73
C LEU A 30 -18.51 32.58 -1.44
N ALA A 31 -17.19 32.59 -1.25
CA ALA A 31 -16.56 32.03 -0.07
C ALA A 31 -16.97 32.76 1.21
N ARG A 32 -17.03 34.10 1.20
CA ARG A 32 -17.53 34.89 2.33
C ARG A 32 -19.00 34.57 2.64
N ALA A 33 -19.84 34.44 1.61
CA ALA A 33 -21.24 34.06 1.78
C ALA A 33 -21.37 32.62 2.34
N SER A 34 -20.54 31.69 1.89
CA SER A 34 -20.50 30.31 2.43
C SER A 34 -20.07 30.27 3.89
N VAL A 35 -19.05 31.04 4.29
CA VAL A 35 -18.64 31.16 5.71
C VAL A 35 -19.77 31.77 6.54
N ALA A 36 -20.44 32.82 6.05
CA ALA A 36 -21.56 33.43 6.75
C ALA A 36 -22.73 32.45 6.98
N ALA A 37 -22.97 31.54 6.03
CA ALA A 37 -24.06 30.57 6.07
C ALA A 37 -23.74 29.27 6.84
N LEU A 38 -22.48 29.00 7.17
CA LEU A 38 -22.07 27.73 7.81
C LEU A 38 -22.48 27.61 9.28
N GLU A 39 -22.65 28.72 10.00
CA GLU A 39 -23.00 28.78 11.42
C GLU A 39 -22.31 27.71 12.31
N PRO A 40 -20.96 27.53 12.24
CA PRO A 40 -20.31 26.39 12.89
C PRO A 40 -20.21 26.55 14.42
N ASP A 41 -20.48 25.48 15.16
CA ASP A 41 -20.17 25.38 16.60
C ASP A 41 -18.72 24.93 16.87
N LEU A 42 -18.14 24.15 15.95
CA LEU A 42 -16.80 23.57 16.03
C LEU A 42 -16.14 23.56 14.65
N ILE A 43 -14.89 24.03 14.59
CA ILE A 43 -14.05 24.05 13.41
C ILE A 43 -12.88 23.11 13.68
N ILE A 44 -12.69 22.12 12.81
CA ILE A 44 -11.59 21.16 12.90
C ILE A 44 -10.63 21.40 11.74
N LEU A 45 -9.38 21.69 12.07
CA LEU A 45 -8.29 21.82 11.11
C LEU A 45 -7.37 20.62 11.25
N ASP A 46 -7.45 19.70 10.30
CA ASP A 46 -6.51 18.59 10.19
C ASP A 46 -5.27 18.98 9.38
N GLU A 47 -4.12 18.42 9.76
CA GLU A 47 -2.80 18.73 9.21
C GLU A 47 -2.53 20.25 9.10
N PHE A 48 -2.90 21.00 10.15
CA PHE A 48 -2.90 22.47 10.14
C PHE A 48 -1.53 23.09 9.79
N GLN A 49 -0.42 22.36 9.97
CA GLN A 49 0.92 22.82 9.61
C GLN A 49 1.08 23.13 8.11
N ARG A 50 0.19 22.61 7.25
CA ARG A 50 0.10 22.98 5.83
C ARG A 50 -0.50 24.36 5.59
N PHE A 51 -1.16 24.91 6.60
CA PHE A 51 -1.92 26.15 6.57
C PHE A 51 -1.35 27.18 7.54
N ARG A 52 -0.06 27.08 7.92
CA ARG A 52 0.60 27.99 8.87
C ARG A 52 0.43 29.46 8.50
N ASP A 53 0.54 29.78 7.21
CA ASP A 53 0.39 31.15 6.72
C ASP A 53 -1.04 31.69 6.91
N LEU A 54 -2.05 30.83 7.01
CA LEU A 54 -3.44 31.23 7.30
C LEU A 54 -3.64 31.63 8.77
N MET A 55 -2.73 31.23 9.66
CA MET A 55 -2.78 31.58 11.09
C MET A 55 -1.88 32.78 11.42
N ASP A 56 -1.09 33.27 10.46
CA ASP A 56 -0.20 34.41 10.66
C ASP A 56 -0.99 35.73 10.50
N PRO A 57 -1.14 36.54 11.55
CA PRO A 57 -1.88 37.81 11.48
C PRO A 57 -1.26 38.81 10.49
N ASP A 58 0.04 38.67 10.19
CA ASP A 58 0.78 39.53 9.26
C ASP A 58 0.62 39.10 7.79
N THR A 59 -0.01 37.94 7.52
CA THR A 59 -0.25 37.46 6.15
C THR A 59 -1.45 38.15 5.54
N ASP A 60 -1.20 39.11 4.66
CA ASP A 60 -2.21 39.87 3.92
C ASP A 60 -2.61 39.13 2.62
N THR A 61 -3.36 38.04 2.77
CA THR A 61 -3.93 37.29 1.63
C THR A 61 -5.42 37.07 1.81
N GLU A 62 -6.18 37.02 0.70
CA GLU A 62 -7.62 36.76 0.72
C GLU A 62 -7.98 35.44 1.43
N ALA A 63 -7.11 34.43 1.31
CA ALA A 63 -7.29 33.14 1.98
C ALA A 63 -7.12 33.25 3.51
N ALA A 64 -6.14 34.01 3.98
CA ALA A 64 -5.93 34.27 5.41
C ALA A 64 -7.09 35.08 6.00
N ASP A 65 -7.61 36.08 5.28
CA ASP A 65 -8.80 36.85 5.69
C ASP A 65 -10.04 35.98 5.87
N LEU A 66 -10.27 35.07 4.93
CA LEU A 66 -11.38 34.13 4.99
C LEU A 66 -11.23 33.15 6.15
N ALA A 67 -10.02 32.61 6.35
CA ALA A 67 -9.71 31.71 7.45
C ALA A 67 -9.92 32.40 8.81
N ARG A 68 -9.43 33.63 8.98
CA ARG A 68 -9.67 34.46 10.18
C ARG A 68 -11.15 34.72 10.43
N SER A 69 -11.91 35.02 9.38
CA SER A 69 -13.36 35.22 9.48
C SER A 69 -14.09 33.95 9.91
N LEU A 70 -13.57 32.78 9.53
CA LEU A 70 -14.09 31.48 9.95
C LEU A 70 -13.72 31.17 11.41
N PHE A 71 -12.46 31.36 11.82
CA PHE A 71 -12.01 31.10 13.20
C PHE A 71 -12.66 32.02 14.23
N GLY A 72 -12.88 33.29 13.86
CA GLY A 72 -13.58 34.28 14.68
C GLY A 72 -15.10 34.22 14.58
N TYR A 73 -15.68 33.16 13.99
CA TYR A 73 -17.13 33.07 13.79
C TYR A 73 -17.86 32.86 15.13
N GLY A 74 -18.53 33.90 15.62
CA GLY A 74 -19.42 33.82 16.78
C GLY A 74 -18.72 33.32 18.05
N GLN A 75 -19.09 32.12 18.50
CA GLN A 75 -18.48 31.41 19.65
C GLN A 75 -17.92 30.04 19.23
N ALA A 76 -17.63 29.86 17.94
CA ALA A 76 -17.12 28.60 17.40
C ALA A 76 -15.82 28.20 18.10
N ARG A 77 -15.70 26.92 18.46
CA ARG A 77 -14.46 26.37 19.01
C ARG A 77 -13.55 25.92 17.87
N VAL A 78 -12.25 26.09 18.01
CA VAL A 78 -11.27 25.63 17.01
C VAL A 78 -10.45 24.48 17.59
N LEU A 79 -10.39 23.36 16.86
CA LEU A 79 -9.56 22.21 17.17
C LEU A 79 -8.50 22.04 16.09
N LEU A 80 -7.23 22.12 16.48
CA LEU A 80 -6.08 21.89 15.60
C LEU A 80 -5.58 20.45 15.79
N LEU A 81 -5.54 19.69 14.70
CA LEU A 81 -4.98 18.34 14.67
C LEU A 81 -3.72 18.35 13.81
N SER A 82 -2.63 17.82 14.37
CA SER A 82 -1.38 17.64 13.64
C SER A 82 -0.47 16.63 14.33
N ALA A 83 0.16 15.76 13.55
CA ALA A 83 1.24 14.91 14.04
C ALA A 83 2.56 15.70 14.25
N THR A 84 2.74 16.80 13.52
CA THR A 84 3.92 17.66 13.54
C THR A 84 3.49 19.13 13.43
N PRO A 85 2.98 19.73 14.52
CA PRO A 85 2.44 21.11 14.50
C PRO A 85 3.46 22.16 14.08
N ILE A 86 4.75 21.81 14.24
CA ILE A 86 5.94 22.62 13.96
C ILE A 86 6.99 21.70 13.33
N LYS A 87 7.94 22.27 12.58
CA LYS A 87 9.08 21.50 12.01
C LYS A 87 9.87 20.86 13.15
N ALA A 88 9.69 19.55 13.36
CA ALA A 88 10.20 18.90 14.57
C ALA A 88 11.73 19.00 14.73
N PHE A 89 12.46 19.15 13.62
CA PHE A 89 13.90 19.38 13.59
C PHE A 89 14.28 20.27 12.40
N THR A 90 15.19 21.23 12.61
CA THR A 90 15.73 22.10 11.54
C THR A 90 17.25 22.12 11.61
N LEU A 91 17.92 21.84 10.48
CA LEU A 91 19.38 21.89 10.37
C LEU A 91 19.87 23.35 10.34
N ALA A 92 21.12 23.60 10.76
CA ALA A 92 21.68 24.96 10.76
C ALA A 92 21.66 25.64 9.37
N GLU A 93 21.85 24.87 8.29
CA GLU A 93 21.80 25.36 6.90
C GLU A 93 20.37 25.77 6.49
N GLU A 94 19.35 25.02 6.91
CA GLU A 94 17.94 25.32 6.66
C GLU A 94 17.51 26.56 7.46
N ALA A 95 17.99 26.69 8.70
CA ALA A 95 17.77 27.86 9.53
C ALA A 95 18.37 29.14 8.92
N ALA A 96 19.54 29.03 8.28
CA ALA A 96 20.13 30.14 7.53
C ALA A 96 19.33 30.51 6.26
N GLY A 97 18.55 29.56 5.71
CA GLY A 97 17.64 29.74 4.59
C GLY A 97 16.27 30.35 4.95
N GLY A 98 16.02 30.65 6.23
CA GLY A 98 14.80 31.33 6.69
C GLY A 98 13.80 30.45 7.45
N ASP A 99 14.06 29.15 7.61
CA ASP A 99 13.24 28.27 8.45
C ASP A 99 13.49 28.53 9.94
N ASN A 100 12.46 28.89 10.72
CA ASN A 100 12.62 29.19 12.15
C ASN A 100 11.53 28.53 13.00
N HIS A 101 11.85 27.34 13.52
CA HIS A 101 11.00 26.53 14.39
C HIS A 101 10.49 27.25 15.65
N GLU A 102 11.36 28.02 16.31
CA GLU A 102 10.98 28.76 17.53
C GLU A 102 9.89 29.78 17.22
N ARG A 103 10.04 30.50 16.10
CA ARG A 103 9.02 31.46 15.63
C ARG A 103 7.71 30.75 15.30
N ASP A 104 7.77 29.60 14.65
CA ASP A 104 6.57 28.83 14.27
C ASP A 104 5.81 28.34 15.52
N LEU A 105 6.51 27.84 16.54
CA LEU A 105 5.86 27.45 17.80
C LEU A 105 5.20 28.65 18.49
N ILE A 106 5.89 29.79 18.54
CA ILE A 106 5.34 31.00 19.17
C ILE A 106 4.05 31.44 18.47
N LYS A 107 4.02 31.45 17.13
CA LYS A 107 2.80 31.78 16.37
C LYS A 107 1.64 30.84 16.67
N VAL A 108 1.90 29.53 16.76
CA VAL A 108 0.86 28.55 17.12
C VAL A 108 0.36 28.78 18.54
N LEU A 109 1.26 29.08 19.48
CA LEU A 109 0.89 29.38 20.87
C LEU A 109 0.12 30.70 21.00
N GLU A 110 0.47 31.73 20.22
CA GLU A 110 -0.28 32.99 20.17
C GLU A 110 -1.71 32.76 19.68
N PHE A 111 -1.87 31.99 18.60
CA PHE A 111 -3.19 31.60 18.10
C PHE A 111 -4.01 30.81 19.14
N LEU A 112 -3.41 29.79 19.75
CA LEU A 112 -4.08 28.98 20.77
C LEU A 112 -4.36 29.73 22.08
N ALA A 113 -3.60 30.80 22.34
CA ALA A 113 -3.76 31.61 23.53
C ALA A 113 -4.91 32.63 23.40
N GLU A 114 -5.39 32.92 22.19
CA GLU A 114 -6.52 33.84 21.97
C GLU A 114 -7.75 33.40 22.79
N GLY A 115 -8.21 34.27 23.68
CA GLY A 115 -9.34 33.98 24.58
C GLY A 115 -9.02 33.11 25.79
N SER A 116 -7.75 32.78 26.04
CA SER A 116 -7.28 32.04 27.22
C SER A 116 -6.51 32.94 28.21
N ALA A 117 -6.20 32.41 29.40
CA ALA A 117 -5.31 33.06 30.37
C ALA A 117 -3.82 32.76 30.13
N LEU A 118 -3.49 32.12 29.02
CA LEU A 118 -2.14 31.70 28.68
C LEU A 118 -1.35 32.86 28.08
N GLU A 119 -0.16 33.13 28.62
CA GLU A 119 0.74 34.15 28.11
C GLU A 119 1.92 33.50 27.35
N PRO A 120 1.96 33.54 25.99
CA PRO A 120 3.00 32.88 25.19
C PRO A 120 4.42 33.29 25.58
N THR A 121 4.63 34.57 25.93
CA THR A 121 5.93 35.11 26.36
C THR A 121 6.49 34.42 27.61
N THR A 122 5.62 33.95 28.51
CA THR A 122 6.02 33.21 29.70
C THR A 122 6.52 31.82 29.35
N ILE A 123 5.89 31.15 28.38
CA ILE A 123 6.31 29.84 27.88
C ILE A 123 7.69 29.96 27.24
N THR A 124 7.92 30.98 26.41
CA THR A 124 9.23 31.23 25.78
C THR A 124 10.33 31.41 26.83
N LYS A 125 10.05 32.16 27.91
CA LYS A 125 10.99 32.33 29.03
C LYS A 125 11.29 31.00 29.75
N ASP A 126 10.28 30.21 30.04
CA ASP A 126 10.46 28.91 30.69
C ASP A 126 11.19 27.91 29.77
N LEU A 127 10.97 27.95 28.45
CA LEU A 127 11.73 27.14 27.46
C LEU A 127 13.21 27.51 27.45
N ALA A 128 13.54 28.80 27.56
CA ALA A 128 14.93 29.28 27.65
C ALA A 128 15.59 28.89 28.99
N GLU A 129 14.86 28.95 30.11
CA GLU A 129 15.33 28.45 31.41
C GLU A 129 15.56 26.93 31.35
N PHE A 130 14.60 26.18 30.81
CA PHE A 130 14.72 24.73 30.60
C PHE A 130 15.97 24.37 29.82
N ARG A 131 16.21 25.07 28.69
CA ARG A 131 17.43 24.92 27.88
C ARG A 131 18.69 25.12 28.71
N THR A 132 18.73 26.20 29.48
CA THR A 132 19.89 26.56 30.30
C THR A 132 20.16 25.49 31.35
N CYS A 133 19.13 24.98 32.01
CA CYS A 133 19.27 23.88 32.96
C CYS A 133 19.76 22.60 32.27
N ALA A 134 19.15 22.21 31.15
CA ALA A 134 19.51 21.01 30.40
C ALA A 134 20.97 21.05 29.91
N ILE A 135 21.40 22.16 29.29
CA ILE A 135 22.78 22.36 28.78
C ILE A 135 23.80 22.32 29.91
N ASN A 136 23.47 22.84 31.09
CA ASN A 136 24.38 22.88 32.25
C ASN A 136 24.29 21.62 33.12
N GLY A 137 23.31 20.74 32.90
CA GLY A 137 23.08 19.56 33.73
C GLY A 137 22.47 19.88 35.09
N LEU A 138 21.79 21.02 35.20
CA LEU A 138 21.07 21.42 36.42
C LEU A 138 19.72 20.68 36.48
N PRO A 139 19.08 20.60 37.66
CA PRO A 139 17.73 20.04 37.80
C PRO A 139 16.71 20.77 36.93
N VAL A 140 15.89 20.01 36.18
CA VAL A 140 14.87 20.54 35.26
C VAL A 140 13.43 20.40 35.78
N ASP A 141 13.20 19.63 36.85
CA ASP A 141 11.84 19.20 37.25
C ASP A 141 10.86 20.34 37.52
N ASN A 142 11.34 21.42 38.12
CA ASN A 142 10.50 22.59 38.43
C ASN A 142 10.08 23.32 37.16
N VAL A 143 11.04 23.60 36.26
CA VAL A 143 10.74 24.30 35.00
C VAL A 143 9.96 23.40 34.04
N ARG A 144 10.26 22.10 34.00
CA ARG A 144 9.50 21.09 33.26
C ARG A 144 8.03 21.06 33.67
N ARG A 145 7.72 20.87 34.96
CA ARG A 145 6.32 20.84 35.45
C ARG A 145 5.57 22.13 35.13
N ARG A 146 6.25 23.28 35.23
CA ARG A 146 5.71 24.59 34.85
C ARG A 146 5.38 24.67 33.36
N LEU A 147 6.25 24.16 32.48
CA LEU A 147 6.01 24.08 31.04
C LEU A 147 4.85 23.14 30.72
N GLU A 148 4.87 21.91 31.26
CA GLU A 148 3.84 20.89 31.04
C GLU A 148 2.46 21.40 31.45
N THR A 149 2.34 21.99 32.64
CA THR A 149 1.06 22.54 33.14
C THR A 149 0.48 23.60 32.21
N ARG A 150 1.33 24.49 31.68
CA ARG A 150 0.89 25.58 30.79
C ARG A 150 0.59 25.10 29.38
N LEU A 151 1.40 24.18 28.85
CA LEU A 151 1.15 23.62 27.51
C LEU A 151 -0.11 22.75 27.53
N LEU A 152 -0.33 21.95 28.58
CA LEU A 152 -1.51 21.08 28.72
C LEU A 152 -2.85 21.83 28.77
N SER A 153 -2.87 23.14 29.03
CA SER A 153 -4.12 23.92 28.97
C SER A 153 -4.59 24.20 27.54
N VAL A 154 -3.72 24.07 26.54
CA VAL A 154 -4.03 24.39 25.13
C VAL A 154 -3.64 23.29 24.14
N MET A 155 -2.78 22.34 24.53
CA MET A 155 -2.36 21.25 23.67
C MET A 155 -2.21 19.94 24.45
N SER A 156 -2.48 18.84 23.76
CA SER A 156 -2.22 17.49 24.25
C SER A 156 -1.47 16.72 23.17
N ARG A 157 -0.55 15.84 23.58
CA ARG A 157 0.26 15.02 22.70
C ARG A 157 0.49 13.66 23.34
N ILE A 158 0.06 12.63 22.63
CA ILE A 158 0.44 11.25 22.91
C ILE A 158 1.61 10.91 21.99
N GLU A 159 2.72 10.49 22.57
CA GLU A 159 3.85 9.98 21.82
C GLU A 159 3.77 8.46 21.78
N ARG A 160 3.87 7.89 20.57
CA ARG A 160 4.11 6.46 20.42
C ARG A 160 5.43 6.10 21.11
N PRO A 161 5.51 4.96 21.79
CA PRO A 161 6.79 4.41 22.20
C PRO A 161 7.71 4.33 20.97
N ARG A 162 9.01 4.48 21.18
CA ARG A 162 9.91 4.45 20.03
C ARG A 162 9.89 3.07 19.42
N VAL A 163 9.89 3.00 18.09
CA VAL A 163 9.93 1.72 17.38
C VAL A 163 11.17 0.97 17.86
N GLY A 164 10.95 -0.16 18.56
CA GLY A 164 11.99 -0.96 19.19
C GLY A 164 11.95 -1.01 20.73
N GLU A 165 11.44 0.01 21.41
CA GLU A 165 11.25 0.00 22.88
C GLU A 165 10.20 -1.05 23.30
N ASP A 166 9.15 -1.23 22.48
CA ASP A 166 8.11 -2.25 22.71
C ASP A 166 8.43 -3.61 22.07
N GLY A 167 9.67 -3.81 21.60
CA GLY A 167 10.09 -5.04 20.94
C GLY A 167 9.55 -5.25 19.51
N MET A 168 8.80 -4.29 18.96
CA MET A 168 8.15 -4.34 17.63
C MET A 168 9.03 -3.91 16.44
N LEU A 169 10.34 -3.69 16.65
CA LEU A 169 11.31 -3.41 15.60
C LEU A 169 12.27 -4.58 15.43
N ASP A 170 12.51 -4.98 14.19
CA ASP A 170 13.67 -5.76 13.79
C ASP A 170 14.56 -4.90 12.90
N GLU A 171 15.80 -4.67 13.33
CA GLU A 171 16.75 -3.82 12.62
C GLU A 171 17.83 -4.68 11.98
N GLU A 172 17.89 -4.63 10.66
CA GLU A 172 18.91 -5.31 9.88
C GLU A 172 19.88 -4.28 9.30
N ASP A 173 21.00 -4.10 9.99
CA ASP A 173 22.20 -3.54 9.39
C ASP A 173 22.72 -4.55 8.38
N HIS A 174 22.46 -4.30 7.10
CA HIS A 174 22.92 -5.17 6.01
C HIS A 174 24.02 -4.46 5.22
N PRO A 175 25.28 -4.43 5.73
CA PRO A 175 26.41 -3.94 4.95
C PRO A 175 26.42 -4.62 3.60
N ILE A 176 26.46 -3.79 2.56
CA ILE A 176 26.65 -4.30 1.21
C ILE A 176 27.96 -5.12 1.21
N GLY A 177 27.89 -6.36 0.71
CA GLY A 177 29.04 -7.28 0.63
C GLY A 177 30.20 -6.71 -0.18
N PRO A 178 31.30 -7.47 -0.42
CA PRO A 178 32.40 -6.96 -1.22
C PRO A 178 31.86 -6.51 -2.59
N VAL A 179 32.01 -5.22 -2.88
CA VAL A 179 31.56 -4.63 -4.13
C VAL A 179 32.34 -5.30 -5.27
N PRO A 180 31.67 -5.96 -6.24
CA PRO A 180 32.35 -6.63 -7.34
C PRO A 180 33.28 -5.68 -8.10
N ALA A 181 34.40 -6.18 -8.60
CA ALA A 181 35.34 -5.39 -9.41
C ALA A 181 34.66 -4.76 -10.64
N ALA A 182 33.68 -5.46 -11.23
CA ALA A 182 32.88 -4.95 -12.33
C ALA A 182 32.08 -3.69 -11.94
N ASP A 183 31.49 -3.65 -10.74
CA ASP A 183 30.72 -2.50 -10.25
C ASP A 183 31.64 -1.28 -10.04
N LEU A 184 32.86 -1.49 -9.52
CA LEU A 184 33.87 -0.43 -9.37
C LEU A 184 34.39 0.07 -10.72
N ALA A 185 34.58 -0.82 -11.69
CA ALA A 185 34.89 -0.45 -13.07
C ALA A 185 33.74 0.38 -13.68
N GLY A 186 32.48 0.03 -13.36
CA GLY A 186 31.30 0.82 -13.71
C GLY A 186 31.33 2.24 -13.17
N TRP A 187 31.77 2.44 -11.92
CA TRP A 187 31.99 3.79 -11.37
C TRP A 187 33.09 4.55 -12.13
N ALA A 188 34.23 3.92 -12.38
CA ALA A 188 35.32 4.53 -13.13
C ALA A 188 34.88 4.96 -14.54
N GLY A 189 34.11 4.11 -15.23
CA GLY A 189 33.52 4.40 -16.53
C GLY A 189 32.54 5.57 -16.48
N LEU A 190 31.63 5.59 -15.50
CA LEU A 190 30.68 6.69 -15.32
C LEU A 190 31.38 8.03 -15.05
N HIS A 191 32.44 8.02 -14.23
CA HIS A 191 33.25 9.20 -13.96
C HIS A 191 33.99 9.69 -15.21
N ALA A 192 34.57 8.78 -16.00
CA ALA A 192 35.21 9.12 -17.27
C ALA A 192 34.20 9.70 -18.28
N LEU A 193 32.99 9.15 -18.36
CA LEU A 193 31.91 9.68 -19.19
C LEU A 193 31.55 11.10 -18.78
N ALA A 194 31.34 11.34 -17.49
CA ALA A 194 30.99 12.65 -16.97
C ALA A 194 32.05 13.70 -17.30
N ALA A 195 33.34 13.35 -17.18
CA ALA A 195 34.45 14.20 -17.60
C ALA A 195 34.43 14.49 -19.11
N ALA A 196 34.14 13.49 -19.95
CA ALA A 196 34.07 13.66 -21.40
C ALA A 196 32.94 14.58 -21.87
N VAL A 197 31.84 14.67 -21.11
CA VAL A 197 30.69 15.53 -21.43
C VAL A 197 30.61 16.81 -20.60
N ASP A 198 31.63 17.09 -19.78
CA ASP A 198 31.72 18.24 -18.87
C ASP A 198 30.54 18.33 -17.87
N ALA A 199 30.23 17.18 -17.26
CA ALA A 199 29.14 17.02 -16.30
C ALA A 199 29.64 16.72 -14.89
N PRO A 200 28.97 17.25 -13.84
CA PRO A 200 29.23 16.83 -12.47
C PRO A 200 28.67 15.42 -12.23
N VAL A 201 29.46 14.57 -11.58
CA VAL A 201 29.02 13.27 -11.06
C VAL A 201 29.64 13.03 -9.69
N THR A 202 28.86 12.47 -8.77
CA THR A 202 29.33 12.10 -7.43
C THR A 202 29.21 10.60 -7.24
N LEU A 203 29.92 10.05 -6.25
CA LEU A 203 29.81 8.63 -5.90
C LEU A 203 28.37 8.26 -5.52
N ASP A 204 27.63 9.19 -4.92
CA ASP A 204 26.23 8.96 -4.53
C ASP A 204 25.30 8.75 -5.75
N TYR A 205 25.63 9.31 -6.92
CA TYR A 205 24.88 9.03 -8.16
C TYR A 205 25.03 7.56 -8.56
N TRP A 206 26.25 7.02 -8.54
CA TRP A 206 26.50 5.61 -8.82
C TRP A 206 25.87 4.68 -7.80
N LYS A 207 25.88 5.04 -6.51
CA LYS A 207 25.18 4.29 -5.45
C LYS A 207 23.65 4.38 -5.55
N SER A 208 23.11 5.39 -6.25
CA SER A 208 21.67 5.67 -6.27
C SER A 208 20.90 4.71 -7.16
N ALA A 209 21.37 4.44 -8.37
CA ALA A 209 20.68 3.56 -9.30
C ALA A 209 21.67 2.66 -10.05
N PRO A 210 21.37 1.36 -10.19
CA PRO A 210 22.12 0.51 -11.12
C PRO A 210 21.97 1.06 -12.54
N TYR A 211 23.01 0.87 -13.37
CA TYR A 211 23.02 1.37 -14.74
C TYR A 211 22.62 2.85 -14.85
N PHE A 212 23.20 3.71 -14.00
CA PHE A 212 22.83 5.13 -13.92
C PHE A 212 22.81 5.84 -15.28
N ALA A 213 23.67 5.43 -16.23
CA ALA A 213 23.71 5.94 -17.59
C ALA A 213 22.44 5.67 -18.42
N ASN A 214 21.63 4.68 -18.05
CA ASN A 214 20.32 4.40 -18.65
C ASN A 214 19.18 5.16 -17.94
N PHE A 215 19.34 5.52 -16.66
CA PHE A 215 18.28 6.13 -15.83
C PHE A 215 18.53 7.60 -15.45
N LEU A 216 19.36 8.29 -16.24
CA LEU A 216 19.81 9.68 -16.01
C LEU A 216 18.82 10.79 -16.46
N ASP A 217 17.57 10.43 -16.76
CA ASP A 217 16.54 11.43 -17.08
C ASP A 217 16.29 12.38 -15.89
N GLY A 218 16.38 13.69 -16.13
CA GLY A 218 16.24 14.72 -15.09
C GLY A 218 17.56 15.13 -14.43
N TYR A 219 18.68 14.51 -14.78
CA TYR A 219 20.01 14.87 -14.29
C TYR A 219 20.81 15.63 -15.35
N LYS A 220 21.64 16.60 -14.90
CA LYS A 220 22.50 17.41 -15.76
C LYS A 220 23.40 16.56 -16.67
N LEU A 221 23.92 15.44 -16.15
CA LEU A 221 24.70 14.46 -16.91
C LEU A 221 23.92 13.93 -18.13
N GLY A 222 22.64 13.62 -17.97
CA GLY A 222 21.80 13.11 -19.05
C GLY A 222 21.52 14.15 -20.13
N ASP A 223 21.34 15.42 -19.75
CA ASP A 223 21.13 16.51 -20.70
C ASP A 223 22.41 16.79 -21.51
N GLN A 224 23.57 16.83 -20.86
CA GLN A 224 24.86 17.04 -21.51
C GLN A 224 25.26 15.86 -22.40
N LEU A 225 25.02 14.61 -21.95
CA LEU A 225 25.28 13.42 -22.76
C LEU A 225 24.46 13.44 -24.06
N ARG A 226 23.16 13.73 -23.97
CA ARG A 226 22.29 13.82 -25.16
C ARG A 226 22.74 14.91 -26.12
N ALA A 227 23.10 16.09 -25.61
CA ALA A 227 23.61 17.18 -26.43
C ALA A 227 24.92 16.79 -27.14
N ARG A 228 25.87 16.17 -26.42
CA ARG A 228 27.17 15.75 -26.97
C ARG A 228 27.07 14.62 -27.99
N LEU A 229 26.12 13.69 -27.83
CA LEU A 229 25.87 12.62 -28.80
C LEU A 229 25.24 13.15 -30.11
N GLN A 230 24.60 14.32 -30.07
CA GLN A 230 24.06 14.99 -31.26
C GLN A 230 25.07 15.94 -31.92
N ASP A 231 26.10 16.37 -31.18
CA ASP A 231 27.18 17.22 -31.68
C ASP A 231 28.26 16.38 -32.38
N GLY A 232 28.24 16.38 -33.71
CA GLY A 232 29.13 15.57 -34.56
C GLY A 232 30.63 15.77 -34.34
N THR A 233 31.06 16.84 -33.65
CA THR A 233 32.47 17.11 -33.35
C THR A 233 32.98 16.34 -32.12
N TYR A 234 32.10 16.12 -31.14
CA TYR A 234 32.46 15.52 -29.84
C TYR A 234 31.78 14.16 -29.60
N ALA A 235 30.92 13.73 -30.52
CA ALA A 235 30.21 12.46 -30.45
C ALA A 235 31.16 11.25 -30.30
N GLU A 236 32.31 11.24 -30.98
CA GLU A 236 33.26 10.11 -30.90
C GLU A 236 33.93 10.00 -29.53
N SER A 237 34.26 11.11 -28.88
CA SER A 237 34.79 11.10 -27.50
C SER A 237 33.75 10.57 -26.51
N ALA A 238 32.50 11.03 -26.64
CA ALA A 238 31.40 10.54 -25.81
C ALA A 238 31.11 9.04 -26.04
N LYS A 239 31.11 8.58 -27.29
CA LYS A 239 30.94 7.15 -27.65
C LYS A 239 32.09 6.29 -27.12
N HIS A 240 33.33 6.75 -27.24
CA HIS A 240 34.49 6.05 -26.68
C HIS A 240 34.36 5.90 -25.17
N ALA A 241 33.99 6.98 -24.45
CA ALA A 241 33.77 6.92 -23.01
C ALA A 241 32.60 5.98 -22.64
N LEU A 242 31.51 5.99 -23.41
CA LEU A 242 30.37 5.07 -23.22
C LEU A 242 30.76 3.60 -23.35
N GLY A 243 31.76 3.25 -24.16
CA GLY A 243 32.27 1.88 -24.29
C GLY A 243 32.85 1.29 -22.99
N HIS A 244 33.13 2.13 -21.98
CA HIS A 244 33.62 1.71 -20.67
C HIS A 244 32.57 1.84 -19.55
N VAL A 245 31.35 2.26 -19.88
CA VAL A 245 30.27 2.46 -18.92
C VAL A 245 29.39 1.21 -18.88
N GLN A 246 28.96 0.81 -17.69
CA GLN A 246 27.94 -0.23 -17.56
C GLN A 246 26.60 0.29 -18.13
N THR A 247 26.12 -0.35 -19.19
CA THR A 247 24.85 -0.04 -19.85
C THR A 247 24.03 -1.30 -20.07
N LEU A 248 22.71 -1.16 -20.03
CA LEU A 248 21.80 -2.24 -20.38
C LEU A 248 21.88 -2.60 -21.86
N ASP A 249 21.78 -3.90 -22.17
CA ASP A 249 21.62 -4.39 -23.54
C ASP A 249 20.14 -4.35 -23.93
N HIS A 250 19.82 -3.52 -24.91
CA HIS A 250 18.49 -3.37 -25.47
C HIS A 250 17.92 -4.71 -25.95
N ALA A 251 18.69 -5.48 -26.72
CA ALA A 251 18.20 -6.72 -27.34
C ALA A 251 17.92 -7.79 -26.28
N ALA A 252 18.76 -7.85 -25.24
CA ALA A 252 18.55 -8.75 -24.10
C ALA A 252 17.25 -8.43 -23.36
N ILE A 253 16.95 -7.15 -23.11
CA ILE A 253 15.70 -6.75 -22.46
C ILE A 253 14.48 -7.06 -23.33
N GLU A 254 14.52 -6.74 -24.63
CA GLU A 254 13.43 -7.04 -25.57
C GLU A 254 13.12 -8.53 -25.68
N GLN A 255 14.15 -9.39 -25.55
CA GLN A 255 14.00 -10.85 -25.62
C GLN A 255 13.66 -11.48 -24.27
N GLY A 256 13.48 -10.71 -23.20
CA GLY A 256 13.25 -11.25 -21.85
C GLY A 256 14.45 -12.02 -21.30
N ALA A 257 15.67 -11.76 -21.78
CA ALA A 257 16.86 -12.50 -21.37
C ALA A 257 17.27 -12.15 -19.93
N GLU A 258 18.07 -13.03 -19.31
CA GLU A 258 18.68 -12.75 -18.01
C GLU A 258 19.62 -11.55 -18.10
N VAL A 259 19.54 -10.66 -17.11
CA VAL A 259 20.41 -9.48 -17.00
C VAL A 259 21.03 -9.42 -15.61
N ASP A 260 22.30 -9.03 -15.52
CA ASP A 260 22.86 -8.64 -14.23
C ASP A 260 22.05 -7.43 -13.74
N LEU A 261 21.47 -7.54 -12.56
CA LEU A 261 20.72 -6.44 -11.94
C LEU A 261 21.61 -5.20 -11.74
N GLY A 262 22.93 -5.37 -11.75
CA GLY A 262 23.88 -4.33 -11.41
C GLY A 262 23.71 -3.89 -9.96
N GLY A 263 24.55 -2.96 -9.50
CA GLY A 263 24.39 -2.22 -8.24
C GLY A 263 24.06 -3.08 -7.01
N ALA A 264 25.04 -3.30 -6.14
CA ALA A 264 24.91 -4.22 -5.02
C ALA A 264 23.67 -4.06 -4.11
N ARG A 265 23.09 -2.85 -3.97
CA ARG A 265 21.80 -2.63 -3.28
C ARG A 265 20.62 -3.37 -3.94
N LEU A 266 20.54 -3.35 -5.28
CA LEU A 266 19.46 -4.02 -5.99
C LEU A 266 19.55 -5.54 -5.85
N ARG A 267 20.77 -6.09 -5.84
CA ARG A 267 21.00 -7.52 -5.58
C ARG A 267 20.52 -7.94 -4.19
N VAL A 268 20.67 -7.10 -3.16
CA VAL A 268 20.10 -7.37 -1.82
C VAL A 268 18.57 -7.37 -1.86
N ILE A 269 17.94 -6.45 -2.59
CA ILE A 269 16.46 -6.46 -2.73
C ILE A 269 15.99 -7.69 -3.49
N ALA A 270 16.69 -8.11 -4.55
CA ALA A 270 16.40 -9.36 -5.24
C ALA A 270 16.50 -10.57 -4.29
N ALA A 271 17.54 -10.61 -3.44
CA ALA A 271 17.71 -11.66 -2.44
C ALA A 271 16.57 -11.73 -1.41
N LYS A 272 15.99 -10.58 -1.04
CA LYS A 272 14.82 -10.47 -0.14
C LYS A 272 13.48 -10.70 -0.84
N THR A 273 13.45 -10.78 -2.17
CA THR A 273 12.20 -10.85 -2.94
C THR A 273 12.20 -11.98 -3.97
N LEU A 274 12.86 -11.77 -5.11
CA LEU A 274 12.92 -12.73 -6.21
C LEU A 274 13.51 -14.08 -5.78
N ASP A 275 14.60 -14.07 -5.02
CA ASP A 275 15.29 -15.29 -4.59
C ASP A 275 14.57 -16.02 -3.44
N GLN A 276 13.63 -15.34 -2.76
CA GLN A 276 12.69 -15.96 -1.82
C GLN A 276 11.46 -16.56 -2.54
N GLY A 277 11.38 -16.48 -3.87
CA GLY A 277 10.23 -17.00 -4.62
C GLY A 277 8.99 -16.10 -4.60
N LEU A 278 9.07 -14.84 -4.14
CA LEU A 278 7.88 -13.96 -4.04
C LEU A 278 7.24 -13.65 -5.40
N HIS A 279 8.01 -13.74 -6.49
CA HIS A 279 7.51 -13.62 -7.86
C HIS A 279 6.59 -14.77 -8.28
N GLU A 280 6.51 -15.85 -7.52
CA GLU A 280 5.58 -16.97 -7.76
C GLU A 280 4.28 -16.84 -6.97
N LEU A 281 4.18 -15.83 -6.09
CA LEU A 281 3.03 -15.58 -5.23
C LEU A 281 2.16 -14.48 -5.82
N LEU A 282 0.93 -14.81 -6.22
CA LEU A 282 -0.06 -13.85 -6.73
C LEU A 282 -0.58 -12.93 -5.63
N TRP A 283 -0.46 -13.36 -4.37
CA TRP A 283 -0.78 -12.57 -3.18
C TRP A 283 0.10 -12.91 -1.97
N VAL A 284 0.20 -11.98 -1.03
CA VAL A 284 0.85 -12.16 0.27
C VAL A 284 0.08 -13.22 1.09
N PRO A 285 0.78 -14.16 1.79
CA PRO A 285 0.13 -15.12 2.68
C PRO A 285 -0.75 -14.41 3.74
N PRO A 286 -1.93 -14.97 4.08
CA PRO A 286 -2.80 -14.38 5.08
C PRO A 286 -2.17 -14.47 6.48
N SER A 287 -2.51 -13.52 7.35
CA SER A 287 -2.07 -13.53 8.75
C SER A 287 -2.70 -14.67 9.54
N LEU A 288 -3.92 -15.09 9.18
CA LEU A 288 -4.68 -16.19 9.80
C LEU A 288 -5.07 -17.26 8.76
N PRO A 289 -4.13 -18.09 8.26
CA PRO A 289 -4.47 -19.16 7.32
C PRO A 289 -5.41 -20.17 7.98
N TYR A 290 -6.49 -20.60 7.34
CA TYR A 290 -7.38 -21.67 7.85
C TYR A 290 -6.82 -23.07 7.58
N GLN A 291 -6.01 -23.21 6.55
CA GLN A 291 -5.35 -24.46 6.19
C GLN A 291 -3.85 -24.28 5.92
N ARG A 292 -3.11 -25.39 6.00
CA ARG A 292 -1.67 -25.37 5.71
C ARG A 292 -1.44 -24.93 4.26
N LEU A 293 -0.59 -23.94 4.08
CA LEU A 293 -0.23 -23.41 2.76
C LEU A 293 0.65 -24.41 1.99
N ASP A 294 0.57 -24.40 0.67
CA ASP A 294 1.27 -25.36 -0.19
C ASP A 294 1.67 -24.75 -1.56
N GLY A 295 2.21 -25.54 -2.48
CA GLY A 295 2.75 -25.08 -3.76
C GLY A 295 3.87 -24.05 -3.53
N PRO A 296 3.86 -22.90 -4.24
CA PRO A 296 4.87 -21.86 -4.05
C PRO A 296 4.82 -21.21 -2.65
N TYR A 297 3.74 -21.41 -1.89
CA TYR A 297 3.62 -20.88 -0.52
C TYR A 297 4.27 -21.76 0.55
N ARG A 298 4.57 -23.04 0.27
CA ARG A 298 5.02 -24.03 1.27
C ARG A 298 6.27 -23.60 2.05
N GLY A 299 7.22 -22.94 1.38
CA GLY A 299 8.50 -22.49 1.96
C GLY A 299 8.48 -21.07 2.53
N ILE A 300 7.32 -20.40 2.47
CA ILE A 300 7.18 -18.99 2.85
C ILE A 300 6.64 -18.92 4.27
N ASP A 301 7.44 -18.35 5.18
CA ASP A 301 6.98 -18.10 6.54
C ASP A 301 5.98 -16.92 6.56
N PRO A 302 4.70 -17.15 6.92
CA PRO A 302 3.70 -16.08 6.98
C PRO A 302 4.03 -15.01 8.02
N ALA A 303 4.80 -15.30 9.08
CA ALA A 303 5.15 -14.29 10.09
C ALA A 303 6.09 -13.22 9.51
N THR A 304 7.11 -13.64 8.77
CA THR A 304 8.14 -12.73 8.21
C THR A 304 7.83 -12.23 6.80
N CYS A 305 7.04 -12.95 6.00
CA CYS A 305 6.74 -12.58 4.62
C CYS A 305 6.06 -11.21 4.51
N THR A 306 6.63 -10.29 3.74
CA THR A 306 6.09 -8.94 3.62
C THR A 306 6.55 -8.24 2.34
N LYS A 307 5.74 -7.30 1.86
CA LYS A 307 6.12 -6.41 0.76
C LYS A 307 7.27 -5.49 1.18
N GLN A 308 7.96 -4.91 0.20
CA GLN A 308 9.13 -4.06 0.42
C GLN A 308 8.83 -2.62 0.01
N LEU A 309 8.87 -1.68 0.97
CA LEU A 309 8.78 -0.25 0.70
C LEU A 309 10.18 0.39 0.71
N ILE A 310 10.60 0.94 -0.43
CA ILE A 310 11.95 1.50 -0.62
C ILE A 310 11.87 3.02 -0.70
N PHE A 311 12.60 3.71 0.17
CA PHE A 311 12.76 5.17 0.13
C PHE A 311 14.15 5.57 -0.36
N SER A 312 14.20 6.42 -1.37
CA SER A 312 15.43 7.04 -1.85
C SER A 312 15.34 8.56 -1.92
N SER A 313 16.45 9.25 -1.70
CA SER A 313 16.58 10.69 -1.98
C SER A 313 16.81 11.00 -3.47
N TRP A 314 16.97 9.98 -4.32
CA TRP A 314 17.34 10.14 -5.73
C TRP A 314 16.20 9.73 -6.66
N ALA A 315 15.89 10.59 -7.63
CA ALA A 315 14.79 10.38 -8.58
C ALA A 315 15.03 9.22 -9.58
N ALA A 316 16.29 8.86 -9.84
CA ALA A 316 16.63 7.72 -10.71
C ALA A 316 16.29 6.36 -10.08
N THR A 317 16.39 6.24 -8.75
CA THR A 317 16.27 4.97 -8.04
C THR A 317 14.95 4.25 -8.30
N PRO A 318 13.76 4.89 -8.15
CA PRO A 318 12.52 4.15 -8.25
C PRO A 318 12.29 3.53 -9.63
N THR A 319 12.62 4.25 -10.70
CA THR A 319 12.49 3.73 -12.07
C THR A 319 13.43 2.55 -12.30
N ALA A 320 14.69 2.66 -11.87
CA ALA A 320 15.67 1.60 -12.04
C ALA A 320 15.29 0.31 -11.28
N VAL A 321 14.89 0.46 -10.02
CA VAL A 321 14.44 -0.67 -9.18
C VAL A 321 13.20 -1.33 -9.78
N ALA A 322 12.19 -0.53 -10.15
CA ALA A 322 10.93 -1.04 -10.66
C ALA A 322 11.09 -1.77 -12.00
N SER A 323 11.89 -1.20 -12.92
CA SER A 323 12.19 -1.78 -14.22
C SER A 323 12.92 -3.12 -14.12
N LEU A 324 14.04 -3.17 -13.38
CA LEU A 324 14.92 -4.34 -13.37
C LEU A 324 14.34 -5.51 -12.57
N LEU A 325 13.71 -5.25 -11.42
CA LEU A 325 13.08 -6.33 -10.64
C LEU A 325 11.87 -6.91 -11.38
N SER A 326 11.07 -6.07 -12.06
CA SER A 326 9.93 -6.57 -12.82
C SER A 326 10.35 -7.35 -14.06
N HIS A 327 11.41 -6.93 -14.75
CA HIS A 327 11.99 -7.69 -15.86
C HIS A 327 12.38 -9.10 -15.42
N GLU A 328 13.11 -9.19 -14.31
CA GLU A 328 13.58 -10.47 -13.78
C GLU A 328 12.43 -11.33 -13.23
N ALA A 329 11.43 -10.72 -12.57
CA ALA A 329 10.23 -11.43 -12.14
C ALA A 329 9.50 -12.08 -13.33
N ASN A 330 9.24 -11.30 -14.40
CA ASN A 330 8.55 -11.79 -15.60
C ASN A 330 9.33 -12.91 -16.30
N ARG A 331 10.66 -12.80 -16.35
CA ARG A 331 11.52 -13.84 -16.90
C ARG A 331 11.45 -15.14 -16.09
N ARG A 332 11.52 -15.07 -14.75
CA ARG A 332 11.54 -16.27 -13.88
C ARG A 332 10.21 -17.03 -13.85
N VAL A 333 9.09 -16.35 -14.09
CA VAL A 333 7.76 -17.00 -14.22
C VAL A 333 7.49 -17.54 -15.63
N ASP A 334 8.39 -17.31 -16.59
CA ASP A 334 8.23 -17.70 -18.00
C ASP A 334 6.88 -17.26 -18.57
N ALA A 335 6.54 -15.98 -18.35
CA ALA A 335 5.25 -15.44 -18.73
C ALA A 335 5.02 -15.60 -20.26
N PRO A 336 3.92 -16.24 -20.70
CA PRO A 336 3.59 -16.31 -22.12
C PRO A 336 3.30 -14.93 -22.70
N ASP A 337 3.17 -14.87 -24.02
CA ASP A 337 2.74 -13.66 -24.73
C ASP A 337 1.44 -13.10 -24.11
N ALA A 338 1.37 -11.78 -23.93
CA ALA A 338 0.23 -11.09 -23.33
C ALA A 338 -1.09 -11.29 -24.09
N THR A 339 -1.04 -11.81 -25.33
CA THR A 339 -2.22 -12.18 -26.13
C THR A 339 -2.86 -13.51 -25.74
N VAL A 340 -2.21 -14.32 -24.91
CA VAL A 340 -2.74 -15.63 -24.48
C VAL A 340 -3.78 -15.47 -23.38
N ASN A 341 -5.04 -15.78 -23.70
CA ASN A 341 -6.13 -15.87 -22.74
C ASN A 341 -6.55 -17.32 -22.48
N ARG A 342 -6.74 -17.69 -21.21
CA ARG A 342 -7.16 -19.04 -20.79
C ARG A 342 -8.62 -19.12 -20.33
N LEU A 343 -9.22 -17.99 -19.95
CA LEU A 343 -10.56 -17.90 -19.34
C LEU A 343 -11.59 -17.17 -20.23
N ASP A 344 -11.41 -17.21 -21.55
CA ASP A 344 -12.39 -16.65 -22.48
C ASP A 344 -13.68 -17.46 -22.51
N TYR A 345 -14.81 -16.75 -22.52
CA TYR A 345 -16.14 -17.33 -22.70
C TYR A 345 -16.33 -17.73 -24.17
N ARG A 346 -15.83 -18.91 -24.53
CA ARG A 346 -15.89 -19.46 -25.89
C ARG A 346 -17.27 -20.02 -26.20
N ALA A 347 -17.75 -19.80 -27.42
CA ALA A 347 -19.00 -20.35 -27.92
C ALA A 347 -18.82 -20.94 -29.32
N GLU A 348 -19.35 -22.15 -29.55
CA GLU A 348 -19.33 -22.85 -30.84
C GLU A 348 -20.76 -23.01 -31.35
N ALA A 349 -21.04 -22.54 -32.57
CA ALA A 349 -22.38 -22.58 -33.18
C ALA A 349 -23.51 -22.05 -32.25
N GLY A 350 -23.21 -21.02 -31.45
CA GLY A 350 -24.16 -20.42 -30.50
C GLY A 350 -24.31 -21.16 -29.15
N ARG A 351 -23.55 -22.24 -28.92
CA ARG A 351 -23.54 -22.98 -27.65
C ARG A 351 -22.33 -22.62 -26.78
N PRO A 352 -22.51 -22.32 -25.48
CA PRO A 352 -21.42 -22.12 -24.53
C PRO A 352 -20.50 -23.34 -24.39
N GLY A 353 -19.19 -23.14 -24.49
CA GLY A 353 -18.18 -24.20 -24.35
C GLY A 353 -17.36 -24.14 -23.06
N ALA A 354 -17.28 -22.98 -22.40
CA ALA A 354 -16.40 -22.74 -21.25
C ALA A 354 -17.17 -22.65 -19.91
N MET A 355 -18.09 -23.58 -19.67
CA MET A 355 -18.97 -23.52 -18.47
C MET A 355 -18.23 -23.78 -17.15
N THR A 356 -17.13 -24.54 -17.16
CA THR A 356 -16.28 -24.71 -15.97
C THR A 356 -15.57 -23.40 -15.58
N THR A 357 -15.23 -22.54 -16.55
CA THR A 357 -14.76 -21.18 -16.29
C THR A 357 -15.83 -20.36 -15.58
N LEU A 358 -17.08 -20.38 -16.07
CA LEU A 358 -18.17 -19.67 -15.41
C LEU A 358 -18.36 -20.16 -13.96
N ALA A 359 -18.30 -21.48 -13.73
CA ALA A 359 -18.47 -22.07 -12.41
C ALA A 359 -17.41 -21.61 -11.37
N LEU A 360 -16.22 -21.19 -11.79
CA LEU A 360 -15.21 -20.62 -10.88
C LEU A 360 -15.61 -19.24 -10.34
N PHE A 361 -16.28 -18.44 -11.17
CA PHE A 361 -16.60 -17.05 -10.84
C PHE A 361 -18.06 -16.84 -10.44
N TRP A 362 -18.90 -17.88 -10.59
CA TRP A 362 -20.29 -17.90 -10.18
C TRP A 362 -20.43 -18.09 -8.67
N PRO A 363 -20.96 -17.12 -7.91
CA PRO A 363 -21.26 -17.32 -6.50
C PRO A 363 -22.36 -18.37 -6.31
N ASN A 364 -22.07 -19.42 -5.55
CA ASN A 364 -23.06 -20.41 -5.13
C ASN A 364 -23.28 -20.36 -3.61
N PRO A 365 -24.28 -19.60 -3.12
CA PRO A 365 -24.51 -19.43 -1.68
C PRO A 365 -24.69 -20.73 -0.89
N GLY A 366 -25.38 -21.72 -1.45
CA GLY A 366 -25.60 -22.99 -0.75
C GLY A 366 -24.33 -23.83 -0.65
N LEU A 367 -23.60 -23.97 -1.76
CA LEU A 367 -22.34 -24.70 -1.78
C LEU A 367 -21.26 -23.99 -0.96
N ALA A 368 -21.14 -22.66 -1.11
CA ALA A 368 -20.18 -21.85 -0.38
C ALA A 368 -20.35 -21.97 1.14
N ARG A 369 -21.59 -21.93 1.66
CA ARG A 369 -21.87 -22.13 3.09
C ARG A 369 -21.47 -23.53 3.60
N LEU A 370 -21.83 -24.59 2.87
CA LEU A 370 -21.52 -25.96 3.28
C LEU A 370 -20.02 -26.25 3.33
N THR A 371 -19.27 -25.56 2.49
CA THR A 371 -17.84 -25.81 2.26
C THR A 371 -16.96 -24.69 2.79
N ASP A 372 -17.46 -23.85 3.71
CA ASP A 372 -16.71 -22.73 4.28
C ASP A 372 -15.43 -23.21 5.00
N PRO A 373 -14.22 -22.87 4.49
CA PRO A 373 -12.97 -23.31 5.08
C PRO A 373 -12.80 -22.91 6.55
N ARG A 374 -13.34 -21.75 6.96
CA ARG A 374 -13.27 -21.32 8.37
C ARG A 374 -14.11 -22.23 9.26
N SER A 375 -15.37 -22.45 8.90
CA SER A 375 -16.28 -23.34 9.64
C SER A 375 -15.79 -24.80 9.68
N LEU A 376 -15.02 -25.21 8.66
CA LEU A 376 -14.43 -26.54 8.58
C LEU A 376 -13.02 -26.63 9.20
N ALA A 377 -12.41 -25.52 9.60
CA ALA A 377 -11.11 -25.55 10.26
C ALA A 377 -11.25 -26.13 11.69
N ALA A 378 -10.15 -26.67 12.22
CA ALA A 378 -10.06 -26.99 13.65
C ALA A 378 -9.70 -25.72 14.43
N ALA A 379 -10.32 -25.53 15.61
CA ALA A 379 -9.98 -24.46 16.53
C ALA A 379 -8.74 -24.82 17.38
N ASP A 380 -7.66 -25.22 16.72
CA ASP A 380 -6.41 -25.65 17.36
C ASP A 380 -5.43 -24.47 17.47
N GLU A 381 -4.62 -24.49 18.52
CA GLU A 381 -3.53 -23.54 18.76
C GLU A 381 -2.26 -23.92 17.97
N ASP A 382 -2.07 -25.20 17.64
CA ASP A 382 -0.86 -25.75 17.00
C ASP A 382 -0.69 -25.39 15.50
N GLY A 383 -1.44 -24.40 15.01
CA GLY A 383 -1.31 -23.84 13.66
C GLY A 383 -2.39 -24.27 12.68
N PRO A 384 -2.20 -24.04 11.37
CA PRO A 384 -3.22 -24.34 10.37
C PRO A 384 -3.41 -25.83 10.12
N GLY A 385 -4.67 -26.24 10.00
CA GLY A 385 -5.07 -27.64 9.83
C GLY A 385 -4.66 -28.23 8.48
N ASP A 386 -4.67 -29.55 8.41
CA ASP A 386 -4.34 -30.29 7.19
C ASP A 386 -5.37 -30.06 6.07
N ALA A 387 -4.89 -29.66 4.89
CA ALA A 387 -5.75 -29.28 3.77
C ALA A 387 -6.60 -30.45 3.24
N ALA A 388 -6.07 -31.68 3.30
CA ALA A 388 -6.80 -32.89 2.90
C ALA A 388 -7.90 -33.24 3.89
N ALA A 389 -7.64 -33.18 5.20
CA ALA A 389 -8.68 -33.37 6.21
C ALA A 389 -9.83 -32.34 6.08
N LEU A 390 -9.51 -31.05 5.81
CA LEU A 390 -10.55 -30.05 5.53
C LEU A 390 -11.30 -30.35 4.23
N HIS A 391 -10.63 -30.91 3.23
CA HIS A 391 -11.26 -31.32 1.97
C HIS A 391 -12.25 -32.46 2.20
N ASP A 392 -11.86 -33.49 2.94
CA ASP A 392 -12.74 -34.62 3.27
C ASP A 392 -13.98 -34.18 4.06
N ARG A 393 -13.82 -33.23 4.99
CA ARG A 393 -14.97 -32.62 5.71
C ARG A 393 -15.90 -31.86 4.76
N ALA A 394 -15.37 -31.16 3.77
CA ALA A 394 -16.17 -30.46 2.77
C ALA A 394 -16.91 -31.43 1.83
N VAL A 395 -16.26 -32.52 1.43
CA VAL A 395 -16.88 -33.61 0.65
C VAL A 395 -18.03 -34.21 1.46
N ALA A 396 -17.80 -34.54 2.73
CA ALA A 396 -18.83 -35.05 3.62
C ALA A 396 -19.99 -34.06 3.82
N ALA A 397 -19.72 -32.75 3.91
CA ALA A 397 -20.75 -31.72 4.04
C ALA A 397 -21.59 -31.52 2.77
N ALA A 398 -21.01 -31.76 1.59
CA ALA A 398 -21.70 -31.72 0.30
C ALA A 398 -22.36 -33.05 -0.09
N ALA A 399 -22.03 -34.14 0.60
CA ALA A 399 -22.49 -35.49 0.30
C ALA A 399 -24.03 -35.60 0.25
N GLY A 400 -24.53 -36.40 -0.69
CA GLY A 400 -25.96 -36.64 -0.88
C GLY A 400 -26.72 -35.53 -1.60
N ARG A 401 -26.04 -34.45 -2.03
CA ARG A 401 -26.63 -33.38 -2.87
C ARG A 401 -26.24 -33.50 -4.34
N THR A 402 -25.21 -34.27 -4.65
CA THR A 402 -24.76 -34.61 -6.00
C THR A 402 -25.44 -35.90 -6.50
N PRO A 403 -25.54 -36.12 -7.82
CA PRO A 403 -26.16 -37.33 -8.37
C PRO A 403 -25.33 -38.57 -8.03
N THR A 404 -26.01 -39.66 -7.67
CA THR A 404 -25.40 -40.96 -7.45
C THR A 404 -25.75 -41.91 -8.59
N GLY A 405 -24.77 -42.66 -9.11
CA GLY A 405 -24.97 -43.55 -10.24
C GLY A 405 -23.67 -44.15 -10.79
N ALA A 406 -23.78 -44.86 -11.91
CA ALA A 406 -22.62 -45.44 -12.57
C ALA A 406 -21.66 -44.35 -13.09
N THR A 407 -20.38 -44.46 -12.74
CA THR A 407 -19.37 -43.47 -13.12
C THR A 407 -18.80 -43.72 -14.51
N THR A 408 -18.41 -42.66 -15.22
CA THR A 408 -17.74 -42.71 -16.54
C THR A 408 -16.49 -41.83 -16.57
N ARG A 409 -15.57 -42.14 -17.49
CA ARG A 409 -14.33 -41.35 -17.76
C ARG A 409 -14.40 -40.60 -19.08
N ALA A 410 -15.59 -40.46 -19.67
CA ALA A 410 -15.79 -39.72 -20.90
C ALA A 410 -15.43 -38.23 -20.70
N THR A 411 -14.88 -37.60 -21.74
CA THR A 411 -14.55 -36.16 -21.72
C THR A 411 -15.80 -35.29 -21.58
N THR A 412 -16.94 -35.76 -22.07
CA THR A 412 -18.27 -35.14 -21.89
C THR A 412 -18.73 -35.07 -20.43
N ALA A 413 -18.15 -35.89 -19.55
CA ALA A 413 -18.48 -35.91 -18.14
C ALA A 413 -18.03 -34.62 -17.40
N GLU A 414 -17.18 -33.78 -18.00
CA GLU A 414 -16.84 -32.46 -17.45
C GLU A 414 -18.07 -31.56 -17.24
N ALA A 415 -19.14 -31.77 -18.02
CA ALA A 415 -20.38 -31.04 -17.84
C ALA A 415 -21.00 -31.27 -16.45
N ALA A 416 -20.78 -32.44 -15.84
CA ALA A 416 -21.31 -32.77 -14.52
C ALA A 416 -20.75 -31.86 -13.42
N TYR A 417 -19.50 -31.40 -13.52
CA TYR A 417 -18.90 -30.55 -12.48
C TYR A 417 -19.61 -29.21 -12.39
N TRP A 418 -19.73 -28.48 -13.50
CA TRP A 418 -20.35 -27.16 -13.49
C TRP A 418 -21.86 -27.25 -13.27
N GLN A 419 -22.53 -28.27 -13.84
CA GLN A 419 -23.97 -28.47 -13.63
C GLN A 419 -24.29 -28.81 -12.18
N SER A 420 -23.46 -29.62 -11.52
CA SER A 420 -23.62 -29.91 -10.09
C SER A 420 -23.35 -28.66 -9.27
N ALA A 421 -22.23 -27.98 -9.52
CA ALA A 421 -21.81 -26.81 -8.77
C ALA A 421 -22.78 -25.62 -8.91
N ILE A 422 -23.40 -25.41 -10.07
CA ILE A 422 -24.37 -24.33 -10.29
C ILE A 422 -25.80 -24.77 -9.96
N GLY A 423 -26.18 -26.01 -10.34
CA GLY A 423 -27.58 -26.43 -10.39
C GLY A 423 -28.15 -27.06 -9.12
N LEU A 424 -27.33 -27.64 -8.23
CA LEU A 424 -27.82 -28.53 -7.15
C LEU A 424 -27.85 -27.91 -5.74
N PHE A 425 -27.27 -26.74 -5.55
CA PHE A 425 -27.05 -26.17 -4.21
C PHE A 425 -28.02 -25.05 -3.82
N GLY A 426 -29.27 -25.19 -4.27
CA GLY A 426 -30.37 -24.26 -3.97
C GLY A 426 -30.63 -23.24 -5.09
N PRO A 427 -31.79 -22.56 -5.05
CA PRO A 427 -32.11 -21.53 -6.03
C PRO A 427 -31.19 -20.33 -5.85
N LEU A 428 -31.07 -19.52 -6.91
CA LEU A 428 -30.46 -18.21 -6.80
C LEU A 428 -31.29 -17.31 -5.88
N PRO A 429 -30.66 -16.33 -5.23
CA PRO A 429 -31.38 -15.36 -4.42
C PRO A 429 -32.49 -14.65 -5.23
N PRO A 430 -33.64 -14.32 -4.62
CA PRO A 430 -34.66 -13.51 -5.28
C PRO A 430 -34.05 -12.19 -5.79
N GLY A 431 -34.33 -11.83 -7.05
CA GLY A 431 -33.74 -10.67 -7.72
C GLY A 431 -32.46 -10.97 -8.53
N VAL A 432 -32.03 -12.24 -8.60
CA VAL A 432 -30.90 -12.71 -9.44
C VAL A 432 -31.42 -13.66 -10.51
N ASP A 433 -32.25 -13.14 -11.42
CA ASP A 433 -32.91 -13.90 -12.51
C ASP A 433 -32.72 -13.28 -13.90
N ASP A 434 -32.35 -12.00 -13.97
CA ASP A 434 -32.02 -11.34 -15.23
C ASP A 434 -30.59 -11.64 -15.69
N ALA A 435 -30.48 -12.29 -16.85
CA ALA A 435 -29.21 -12.68 -17.44
C ALA A 435 -28.31 -11.48 -17.80
N ALA A 436 -28.88 -10.32 -18.15
CA ALA A 436 -28.10 -9.16 -18.52
C ALA A 436 -27.41 -8.53 -17.30
N THR A 437 -28.12 -8.38 -16.19
CA THR A 437 -27.59 -7.89 -14.92
C THR A 437 -26.51 -8.80 -14.37
N ILE A 438 -26.71 -10.13 -14.44
CA ILE A 438 -25.70 -11.10 -14.04
C ILE A 438 -24.46 -11.03 -14.95
N ALA A 439 -24.66 -10.95 -16.27
CA ALA A 439 -23.57 -10.83 -17.22
C ALA A 439 -22.79 -9.52 -17.01
N GLU A 440 -23.45 -8.42 -16.66
CA GLU A 440 -22.80 -7.14 -16.33
C GLU A 440 -21.95 -7.24 -15.06
N ALA A 441 -22.46 -7.90 -14.01
CA ALA A 441 -21.66 -8.13 -12.81
C ALA A 441 -20.43 -9.02 -13.09
N LEU A 442 -20.54 -10.00 -14.00
CA LEU A 442 -19.46 -10.94 -14.32
C LEU A 442 -18.53 -10.52 -15.47
N SER A 443 -18.91 -9.53 -16.29
CA SER A 443 -18.11 -9.05 -17.42
C SER A 443 -16.88 -8.29 -16.94
N GLY A 444 -17.06 -7.51 -15.88
CA GLY A 444 -16.11 -6.49 -15.46
C GLY A 444 -16.13 -5.29 -16.41
N HIS A 445 -16.15 -4.07 -15.86
CA HIS A 445 -15.83 -2.86 -16.63
C HIS A 445 -14.36 -2.90 -17.10
N GLU A 446 -14.11 -3.25 -18.35
CA GLU A 446 -12.94 -2.79 -19.12
C GLU A 446 -13.45 -2.10 -20.39
N GLU A 447 -13.03 -0.85 -20.58
CA GLU A 447 -13.11 -0.12 -21.86
C GLU A 447 -11.92 -0.49 -22.78
N ASP A 448 -11.36 -1.70 -22.66
CA ASP A 448 -10.36 -2.16 -23.63
C ASP A 448 -11.02 -2.62 -24.93
N GLY A 449 -10.50 -2.05 -26.02
CA GLY A 449 -11.14 -2.00 -27.32
C GLY A 449 -11.30 -3.35 -28.03
N ASP A 450 -12.22 -3.32 -29.01
CA ASP A 450 -12.32 -4.22 -30.16
C ASP A 450 -12.70 -5.69 -29.95
N GLU A 451 -13.23 -6.12 -28.79
CA GLU A 451 -14.01 -7.38 -28.74
C GLU A 451 -15.50 -7.13 -29.01
N ALA A 452 -15.83 -6.88 -30.27
CA ALA A 452 -17.19 -6.92 -30.78
C ALA A 452 -17.79 -8.35 -30.61
N GLY A 453 -18.26 -8.69 -29.42
CA GLY A 453 -18.94 -9.97 -29.13
C GLY A 453 -18.83 -10.51 -27.70
N ALA A 454 -17.94 -10.01 -26.84
CA ALA A 454 -17.72 -10.55 -25.49
C ALA A 454 -18.95 -10.49 -24.56
N PRO A 455 -19.72 -9.38 -24.49
CA PRO A 455 -20.95 -9.33 -23.68
C PRO A 455 -21.99 -10.36 -24.13
N GLY A 456 -22.10 -10.59 -25.44
CA GLY A 456 -23.02 -11.58 -26.01
C GLY A 456 -22.62 -13.02 -25.66
N ARG A 457 -21.32 -13.34 -25.68
CA ARG A 457 -20.84 -14.68 -25.33
C ARG A 457 -21.00 -15.00 -23.85
N LEU A 458 -20.68 -14.07 -22.96
CA LEU A 458 -20.90 -14.25 -21.52
C LEU A 458 -22.40 -14.43 -21.24
N LYS A 459 -23.27 -13.60 -21.83
CA LYS A 459 -24.71 -13.75 -21.67
C LYS A 459 -25.20 -15.15 -22.07
N LEU A 460 -24.70 -15.75 -23.15
CA LEU A 460 -25.04 -17.13 -23.52
C LEU A 460 -24.68 -18.15 -22.43
N HIS A 461 -23.53 -17.98 -21.77
CA HIS A 461 -23.12 -18.85 -20.65
C HIS A 461 -24.05 -18.66 -19.44
N VAL A 462 -24.42 -17.41 -19.14
CA VAL A 462 -25.36 -17.07 -18.06
C VAL A 462 -26.75 -17.63 -18.35
N ASP A 463 -27.27 -17.50 -19.57
CA ASP A 463 -28.57 -18.05 -19.98
C ASP A 463 -28.60 -19.58 -19.77
N LEU A 464 -27.53 -20.28 -20.17
CA LEU A 464 -27.40 -21.72 -19.94
C LEU A 464 -27.32 -22.07 -18.44
N ALA A 465 -26.55 -21.32 -17.66
CA ALA A 465 -26.45 -21.52 -16.21
C ALA A 465 -27.81 -21.35 -15.53
N LEU A 466 -28.55 -20.28 -15.85
CA LEU A 466 -29.90 -20.03 -15.32
C LEU A 466 -30.87 -21.18 -15.65
N SER A 467 -30.83 -21.69 -16.89
CA SER A 467 -31.67 -22.83 -17.29
C SER A 467 -31.34 -24.14 -16.55
N THR A 468 -30.17 -24.23 -15.93
CA THR A 468 -29.69 -25.41 -15.19
C THR A 468 -30.05 -25.36 -13.70
N VAL A 469 -30.29 -24.17 -13.14
CA VAL A 469 -30.59 -23.98 -11.72
C VAL A 469 -31.86 -24.76 -11.34
N GLY A 470 -31.73 -25.69 -10.38
CA GLY A 470 -32.84 -26.52 -9.91
C GLY A 470 -33.25 -27.66 -10.85
N SER A 471 -32.69 -27.76 -12.06
CA SER A 471 -32.99 -28.83 -13.01
C SER A 471 -31.77 -29.22 -13.87
N PRO A 472 -30.64 -29.62 -13.27
CA PRO A 472 -29.45 -29.99 -14.03
C PRO A 472 -29.61 -31.30 -14.79
N GLN A 473 -29.03 -31.38 -15.99
CA GLN A 473 -29.11 -32.55 -16.87
C GLN A 473 -27.82 -33.38 -16.82
N ILE A 474 -27.56 -34.01 -15.67
CA ILE A 474 -26.32 -34.77 -15.43
C ILE A 474 -26.55 -36.23 -15.84
N ALA A 475 -26.12 -36.58 -17.06
CA ALA A 475 -26.23 -37.95 -17.59
C ALA A 475 -24.99 -38.81 -17.30
N GLU A 476 -23.81 -38.19 -17.26
CA GLU A 476 -22.51 -38.84 -17.12
C GLU A 476 -21.85 -38.38 -15.82
N ILE A 477 -21.53 -39.31 -14.92
CA ILE A 477 -20.99 -38.99 -13.59
C ILE A 477 -19.49 -39.30 -13.55
N PRO A 478 -18.59 -38.30 -13.40
CA PRO A 478 -17.19 -38.56 -13.14
C PRO A 478 -16.95 -39.23 -11.77
N PRO A 479 -15.92 -40.09 -11.63
CA PRO A 479 -15.61 -40.74 -10.35
C PRO A 479 -15.19 -39.74 -9.24
N ASP A 480 -14.66 -38.58 -9.62
CA ASP A 480 -14.20 -37.50 -8.74
C ASP A 480 -15.21 -36.34 -8.66
N LEU A 481 -16.50 -36.57 -8.94
CA LEU A 481 -17.53 -35.52 -8.91
C LEU A 481 -17.63 -34.83 -7.54
N ASP A 482 -17.86 -35.58 -6.46
CA ASP A 482 -18.04 -35.01 -5.12
C ASP A 482 -16.79 -34.28 -4.62
N PRO A 483 -15.57 -34.85 -4.71
CA PRO A 483 -14.32 -34.13 -4.43
C PRO A 483 -14.22 -32.84 -5.25
N THR A 484 -14.49 -32.88 -6.55
CA THR A 484 -14.33 -31.70 -7.42
C THR A 484 -15.33 -30.60 -7.08
N VAL A 485 -16.60 -30.95 -6.82
CA VAL A 485 -17.64 -30.00 -6.42
C VAL A 485 -17.31 -29.38 -5.06
N ALA A 486 -16.80 -30.18 -4.11
CA ALA A 486 -16.31 -29.66 -2.83
C ALA A 486 -15.15 -28.67 -3.02
N THR A 487 -14.19 -28.99 -3.91
CA THR A 487 -13.08 -28.07 -4.26
C THR A 487 -13.59 -26.76 -4.87
N ILE A 488 -14.56 -26.81 -5.78
CA ILE A 488 -15.22 -25.61 -6.32
C ILE A 488 -15.86 -24.81 -5.18
N GLY A 489 -16.60 -25.46 -4.28
CA GLY A 489 -17.21 -24.81 -3.13
C GLY A 489 -16.21 -24.10 -2.21
N ARG A 490 -15.07 -24.74 -1.94
CA ARG A 490 -14.04 -24.22 -1.05
C ARG A 490 -13.22 -23.11 -1.69
N HIS A 491 -12.85 -23.22 -2.96
CA HIS A 491 -11.73 -22.45 -3.52
C HIS A 491 -12.07 -21.64 -4.79
N ALA A 492 -13.27 -21.80 -5.36
CA ALA A 492 -13.68 -20.97 -6.50
C ALA A 492 -13.78 -19.49 -6.08
N PRO A 493 -13.17 -18.54 -6.81
CA PRO A 493 -13.21 -17.12 -6.48
C PRO A 493 -14.62 -16.56 -6.24
N GLY A 494 -15.64 -17.04 -6.97
CA GLY A 494 -17.04 -16.65 -6.75
C GLY A 494 -17.57 -17.02 -5.35
N ASN A 495 -17.26 -18.23 -4.88
CA ASN A 495 -17.65 -18.69 -3.55
C ASN A 495 -16.85 -18.02 -2.44
N VAL A 496 -15.55 -17.79 -2.69
CA VAL A 496 -14.67 -17.10 -1.75
C VAL A 496 -15.10 -15.65 -1.55
N ALA A 497 -15.35 -14.92 -2.64
CA ALA A 497 -15.87 -13.55 -2.62
C ALA A 497 -17.20 -13.45 -1.89
N TRP A 498 -18.13 -14.38 -2.16
CA TRP A 498 -19.43 -14.42 -1.50
C TRP A 498 -19.31 -14.59 0.00
N ARG A 499 -18.49 -15.55 0.47
CA ARG A 499 -18.26 -15.74 1.90
C ARG A 499 -17.61 -14.51 2.53
N ALA A 500 -16.53 -14.00 1.94
CA ALA A 500 -15.76 -12.91 2.53
C ALA A 500 -16.57 -11.60 2.67
N LEU A 501 -17.35 -11.23 1.63
CA LEU A 501 -18.29 -10.10 1.71
C LEU A 501 -19.40 -10.36 2.73
N GLY A 502 -19.91 -11.59 2.80
CA GLY A 502 -20.95 -11.98 3.74
C GLY A 502 -20.52 -11.83 5.20
N ARG A 503 -19.22 -11.94 5.50
CA ARG A 503 -18.67 -11.77 6.86
C ARG A 503 -18.63 -10.31 7.31
N LEU A 504 -18.74 -9.36 6.40
CA LEU A 504 -18.90 -7.94 6.75
C LEU A 504 -20.33 -7.59 7.18
N LEU A 505 -21.30 -8.46 6.90
CA LEU A 505 -22.72 -8.19 7.16
C LEU A 505 -23.04 -8.38 8.65
N ARG A 506 -23.53 -7.32 9.29
CA ARG A 506 -23.92 -7.29 10.70
C ARG A 506 -25.41 -6.97 10.84
N PRO A 507 -26.03 -7.28 12.00
CA PRO A 507 -27.40 -6.83 12.30
C PRO A 507 -27.51 -5.31 12.09
N GLY A 508 -28.54 -4.88 11.35
CA GLY A 508 -28.78 -3.48 10.99
C GLY A 508 -28.41 -3.13 9.54
N HIS A 509 -27.61 -3.95 8.85
CA HIS A 509 -27.32 -3.76 7.43
C HIS A 509 -28.56 -4.04 6.58
N SER A 510 -28.74 -3.28 5.49
CA SER A 510 -29.87 -3.38 4.55
C SER A 510 -29.51 -4.07 3.23
N VAL A 511 -28.36 -4.77 3.19
CA VAL A 511 -27.93 -5.56 2.03
C VAL A 511 -28.95 -6.65 1.69
N THR A 512 -29.45 -6.64 0.46
CA THR A 512 -30.34 -7.67 -0.07
C THR A 512 -29.55 -8.92 -0.47
N PRO A 513 -30.18 -10.12 -0.46
CA PRO A 513 -29.54 -11.32 -0.99
C PRO A 513 -29.06 -11.20 -2.44
N ALA A 514 -29.74 -10.40 -3.27
CA ALA A 514 -29.33 -10.12 -4.65
C ALA A 514 -28.11 -9.18 -4.69
N GLY A 515 -28.11 -8.09 -3.92
CA GLY A 515 -26.96 -7.18 -3.84
C GLY A 515 -25.70 -7.87 -3.35
N HIS A 516 -25.80 -8.76 -2.35
CA HIS A 516 -24.68 -9.59 -1.91
C HIS A 516 -24.15 -10.50 -3.02
N TRP A 517 -25.04 -11.14 -3.78
CA TRP A 517 -24.65 -12.00 -4.90
C TRP A 517 -23.95 -11.20 -6.01
N LEU A 518 -24.52 -10.05 -6.40
CA LEU A 518 -23.97 -9.20 -7.46
C LEU A 518 -22.61 -8.60 -7.06
N ALA A 519 -22.45 -8.15 -5.82
CA ALA A 519 -21.16 -7.70 -5.30
C ALA A 519 -20.11 -8.81 -5.33
N ALA A 520 -20.48 -10.04 -4.95
CA ALA A 520 -19.59 -11.20 -5.02
C ALA A 520 -19.19 -11.55 -6.46
N ALA A 521 -20.14 -11.53 -7.40
CA ALA A 521 -19.88 -11.75 -8.82
C ALA A 521 -18.95 -10.67 -9.40
N ALA A 522 -19.17 -9.41 -9.04
CA ALA A 522 -18.31 -8.28 -9.43
C ALA A 522 -16.88 -8.47 -8.92
N LEU A 523 -16.69 -8.78 -7.63
CA LEU A 523 -15.36 -9.05 -7.07
C LEU A 523 -14.68 -10.24 -7.77
N ALA A 524 -15.42 -11.34 -7.97
CA ALA A 524 -14.93 -12.54 -8.63
C ALA A 524 -14.47 -12.28 -10.08
N SER A 525 -15.11 -11.36 -10.80
CA SER A 525 -14.66 -10.94 -12.14
C SER A 525 -13.23 -10.36 -12.13
N GLY A 526 -12.82 -9.69 -11.04
CA GLY A 526 -11.45 -9.21 -10.87
C GLY A 526 -10.44 -10.35 -10.80
N PHE A 527 -10.78 -11.46 -10.14
CA PHE A 527 -9.94 -12.66 -10.15
C PHE A 527 -9.85 -13.30 -11.52
N ARG A 528 -10.93 -13.25 -12.34
CA ARG A 528 -10.86 -13.69 -13.73
C ARG A 528 -9.82 -12.91 -14.51
N SER A 529 -9.79 -11.58 -14.35
CA SER A 529 -8.74 -10.73 -14.93
C SER A 529 -7.35 -11.09 -14.39
N LEU A 530 -7.20 -11.28 -13.08
CA LEU A 530 -5.91 -11.66 -12.47
C LEU A 530 -5.39 -12.98 -13.01
N PHE A 531 -6.21 -14.03 -13.08
CA PHE A 531 -5.82 -15.35 -13.61
C PHE A 531 -5.72 -15.39 -15.13
N ASN A 532 -6.11 -14.34 -15.85
CA ASN A 532 -5.83 -14.19 -17.28
C ASN A 532 -4.53 -13.40 -17.57
N ARG A 533 -3.86 -12.86 -16.55
CA ARG A 533 -2.57 -12.20 -16.74
C ARG A 533 -1.50 -13.21 -17.15
N SER A 534 -0.58 -12.80 -18.03
CA SER A 534 0.52 -13.65 -18.47
C SER A 534 1.35 -14.16 -17.29
N GLU A 535 1.63 -13.34 -16.28
CA GLU A 535 2.38 -13.79 -15.11
C GLU A 535 1.65 -14.89 -14.33
N ALA A 536 0.32 -14.78 -14.17
CA ALA A 536 -0.47 -15.80 -13.49
C ALA A 536 -0.52 -17.10 -14.29
N ILE A 537 -0.69 -17.01 -15.62
CA ILE A 537 -0.66 -18.17 -16.50
C ILE A 537 0.70 -18.88 -16.42
N GLY A 538 1.81 -18.12 -16.50
CA GLY A 538 3.17 -18.68 -16.40
C GLY A 538 3.41 -19.38 -15.05
N ILE A 539 2.99 -18.77 -13.94
CA ILE A 539 3.08 -19.38 -12.60
C ILE A 539 2.28 -20.70 -12.53
N LEU A 540 1.05 -20.71 -13.02
CA LEU A 540 0.19 -21.90 -12.96
C LEU A 540 0.69 -23.00 -13.90
N ASP A 541 1.07 -22.67 -15.14
CA ASP A 541 1.61 -23.63 -16.11
C ASP A 541 2.94 -24.24 -15.61
N LYS A 542 3.77 -23.46 -14.89
CA LYS A 542 5.03 -23.92 -14.27
C LYS A 542 4.80 -24.93 -13.14
N HIS A 543 3.86 -24.64 -12.23
CA HIS A 543 3.63 -25.47 -11.03
C HIS A 543 2.64 -26.62 -11.25
N LEU A 544 1.76 -26.50 -12.26
CA LEU A 544 0.67 -27.44 -12.53
C LEU A 544 0.55 -27.78 -14.04
N PRO A 545 1.64 -28.20 -14.72
CA PRO A 545 1.69 -28.34 -16.19
C PRO A 545 0.69 -29.36 -16.75
N ASP A 546 0.39 -30.42 -16.00
CA ASP A 546 -0.52 -31.49 -16.42
C ASP A 546 -1.97 -31.28 -15.97
N THR A 547 -2.27 -30.13 -15.34
CA THR A 547 -3.59 -29.83 -14.80
C THR A 547 -4.35 -28.89 -15.73
N VAL A 548 -5.61 -29.22 -16.03
CA VAL A 548 -6.49 -28.31 -16.77
C VAL A 548 -6.64 -26.98 -16.02
N TYR A 549 -6.51 -25.87 -16.73
CA TYR A 549 -6.29 -24.54 -16.13
C TYR A 549 -7.30 -24.15 -15.05
N TRP A 550 -8.58 -24.48 -15.21
CA TRP A 550 -9.61 -24.18 -14.20
C TRP A 550 -9.41 -24.95 -12.89
N ARG A 551 -8.90 -26.19 -12.93
CA ARG A 551 -8.50 -26.96 -11.74
C ARG A 551 -7.19 -26.41 -11.15
N ALA A 552 -6.29 -25.91 -11.99
CA ALA A 552 -5.07 -25.28 -11.55
C ALA A 552 -5.35 -24.03 -10.70
N ILE A 553 -6.32 -23.20 -11.13
CA ILE A 553 -6.80 -22.05 -10.34
C ILE A 553 -7.32 -22.48 -8.97
N LEU A 554 -8.19 -23.50 -8.90
CA LEU A 554 -8.73 -23.99 -7.63
C LEU A 554 -7.62 -24.49 -6.69
N THR A 555 -6.64 -25.19 -7.25
CA THR A 555 -5.48 -25.70 -6.52
C THR A 555 -4.63 -24.55 -5.99
N TYR A 556 -4.35 -23.54 -6.82
CA TYR A 556 -3.60 -22.36 -6.42
C TYR A 556 -4.33 -21.53 -5.34
N CYS A 557 -5.65 -21.34 -5.47
CA CYS A 557 -6.48 -20.71 -4.45
C CYS A 557 -6.44 -21.47 -3.12
N ALA A 558 -6.33 -22.81 -3.15
CA ALA A 558 -6.14 -23.61 -1.95
C ALA A 558 -4.74 -23.42 -1.36
N TRP A 559 -3.69 -23.51 -2.19
CA TRP A 559 -2.30 -23.34 -1.81
C TRP A 559 -2.01 -22.03 -1.08
N GLY A 560 -2.58 -20.93 -1.55
CA GLY A 560 -2.44 -19.61 -0.94
C GLY A 560 -3.53 -19.21 0.05
N ASP A 561 -4.47 -20.11 0.38
CA ASP A 561 -5.66 -19.87 1.21
C ASP A 561 -6.37 -18.55 0.91
N LEU A 562 -6.88 -18.45 -0.33
CA LEU A 562 -7.53 -17.22 -0.82
C LEU A 562 -8.70 -16.77 0.07
N GLN A 563 -9.36 -17.70 0.77
CA GLN A 563 -10.44 -17.36 1.69
C GLN A 563 -9.94 -16.46 2.82
N ALA A 564 -8.93 -16.90 3.56
CA ALA A 564 -8.34 -16.12 4.65
C ALA A 564 -7.78 -14.77 4.18
N VAL A 565 -7.21 -14.71 2.97
CA VAL A 565 -6.68 -13.47 2.37
C VAL A 565 -7.79 -12.44 2.15
N LEU A 566 -8.91 -12.84 1.55
CA LEU A 566 -10.03 -11.92 1.32
C LEU A 566 -10.72 -11.52 2.62
N ASP A 567 -10.86 -12.43 3.60
CA ASP A 567 -11.47 -12.08 4.89
C ASP A 567 -10.67 -10.99 5.63
N GLU A 568 -9.34 -11.09 5.61
CA GLU A 568 -8.44 -10.07 6.17
C GLU A 568 -8.51 -8.76 5.38
N HIS A 569 -8.39 -8.83 4.06
CA HIS A 569 -8.34 -7.63 3.24
C HIS A 569 -9.66 -6.85 3.27
N LEU A 570 -10.80 -7.53 3.16
CA LEU A 570 -12.11 -6.89 3.17
C LEU A 570 -12.48 -6.32 4.54
N HIS A 571 -12.11 -6.98 5.65
CA HIS A 571 -12.27 -6.40 6.98
C HIS A 571 -11.51 -5.08 7.09
N HIS A 572 -10.23 -5.09 6.71
CA HIS A 572 -9.39 -3.90 6.84
C HIS A 572 -9.81 -2.78 5.88
N LEU A 573 -10.23 -3.11 4.66
CA LEU A 573 -10.79 -2.15 3.70
C LEU A 573 -12.09 -1.52 4.23
N ALA A 574 -13.00 -2.31 4.79
CA ALA A 574 -14.26 -1.81 5.34
C ALA A 574 -14.05 -0.84 6.52
N VAL A 575 -13.09 -1.15 7.39
CA VAL A 575 -12.69 -0.26 8.50
C VAL A 575 -12.09 1.04 7.97
N ALA A 576 -11.20 0.96 6.96
CA ALA A 576 -10.51 2.13 6.42
C ALA A 576 -11.41 3.09 5.64
N GLU A 577 -12.40 2.58 4.90
CA GLU A 577 -13.43 3.38 4.22
C GLU A 577 -14.44 4.00 5.20
N GLY A 578 -14.31 3.70 6.50
CA GLY A 578 -15.15 4.30 7.54
C GLY A 578 -16.59 3.81 7.50
N PHE A 579 -16.83 2.58 7.01
CA PHE A 579 -18.14 1.93 7.07
C PHE A 579 -18.52 1.61 8.53
N THR A 580 -18.92 2.68 9.23
CA THR A 580 -19.49 2.72 10.57
C THR A 580 -21.02 2.78 10.50
N ALA A 581 -21.56 3.19 9.34
CA ALA A 581 -22.97 3.10 9.00
C ALA A 581 -23.34 1.68 8.52
N PRO A 582 -24.61 1.26 8.65
CA PRO A 582 -25.04 -0.02 8.11
C PRO A 582 -24.82 -0.12 6.60
N LEU A 583 -24.23 -1.23 6.13
CA LEU A 583 -24.04 -1.44 4.70
C LEU A 583 -25.39 -1.65 3.99
N ASP A 584 -25.52 -1.07 2.81
CA ASP A 584 -26.54 -1.37 1.81
C ASP A 584 -25.90 -2.02 0.56
N ASP A 585 -26.71 -2.31 -0.46
CA ASP A 585 -26.26 -2.96 -1.70
C ASP A 585 -25.18 -2.15 -2.44
N GLU A 586 -25.30 -0.82 -2.45
CA GLU A 586 -24.35 0.08 -3.13
C GLU A 586 -23.02 0.13 -2.39
N ALA A 587 -23.04 0.26 -1.07
CA ALA A 587 -21.84 0.24 -0.23
C ALA A 587 -21.08 -1.08 -0.35
N LEU A 588 -21.78 -2.23 -0.34
CA LEU A 588 -21.15 -3.54 -0.49
C LEU A 588 -20.57 -3.72 -1.91
N LEU A 589 -21.27 -3.27 -2.94
CA LEU A 589 -20.77 -3.29 -4.32
C LEU A 589 -19.54 -2.39 -4.48
N SER A 590 -19.51 -1.21 -3.83
CA SER A 590 -18.35 -0.31 -3.83
C SER A 590 -17.11 -0.98 -3.23
N LEU A 591 -17.26 -1.70 -2.10
CA LEU A 591 -16.18 -2.51 -1.51
C LEU A 591 -15.67 -3.59 -2.47
N ALA A 592 -16.59 -4.31 -3.14
CA ALA A 592 -16.25 -5.30 -4.14
C ALA A 592 -15.50 -4.68 -5.33
N GLN A 593 -15.92 -3.51 -5.81
CA GLN A 593 -15.29 -2.76 -6.89
C GLN A 593 -13.90 -2.23 -6.50
N ALA A 594 -13.72 -1.79 -5.26
CA ALA A 594 -12.43 -1.35 -4.74
C ALA A 594 -11.40 -2.50 -4.79
N VAL A 595 -11.75 -3.70 -4.31
CA VAL A 595 -10.88 -4.88 -4.43
C VAL A 595 -10.64 -5.25 -5.89
N ARG A 596 -11.69 -5.27 -6.71
CA ARG A 596 -11.61 -5.53 -8.15
C ARG A 596 -10.62 -4.60 -8.85
N SER A 597 -10.62 -3.31 -8.53
CA SER A 597 -9.73 -2.32 -9.15
C SER A 597 -8.23 -2.65 -8.95
N THR A 598 -7.87 -3.22 -7.79
CA THR A 598 -6.51 -3.68 -7.50
C THR A 598 -6.14 -4.95 -8.29
N LEU A 599 -7.11 -5.86 -8.46
CA LEU A 599 -7.01 -7.08 -9.27
C LEU A 599 -6.98 -6.80 -10.78
N THR A 600 -7.34 -5.60 -11.23
CA THR A 600 -7.30 -5.19 -12.64
C THR A 600 -6.25 -4.11 -12.92
N LEU A 601 -5.32 -3.85 -11.99
CA LEU A 601 -4.26 -2.87 -12.20
C LEU A 601 -3.44 -3.19 -13.47
N ARG A 602 -3.47 -2.25 -14.41
CA ARG A 602 -2.67 -2.28 -15.64
C ARG A 602 -1.18 -2.17 -15.32
N PRO A 603 -0.29 -2.81 -16.10
CA PRO A 603 1.14 -2.67 -15.85
C PRO A 603 1.59 -1.22 -16.07
N SER A 604 2.71 -0.84 -15.45
CA SER A 604 3.39 0.42 -15.75
C SER A 604 4.47 0.18 -16.79
N THR A 605 4.54 1.03 -17.82
CA THR A 605 5.61 0.98 -18.82
C THR A 605 6.65 2.04 -18.50
N TYR A 606 7.81 1.61 -18.01
CA TYR A 606 8.94 2.51 -17.75
C TYR A 606 9.89 2.51 -18.95
N ARG A 607 10.51 3.65 -19.22
CA ARG A 607 11.42 3.83 -20.36
C ARG A 607 12.77 4.32 -19.89
N ALA A 608 13.80 3.51 -20.11
CA ALA A 608 15.18 3.91 -19.88
C ALA A 608 15.79 4.50 -21.16
N PHE A 609 16.76 5.40 -21.00
CA PHE A 609 17.59 5.90 -22.09
C PHE A 609 18.50 4.78 -22.62
N ASP A 610 18.68 4.73 -23.94
CA ASP A 610 19.65 3.86 -24.60
C ASP A 610 20.83 4.73 -25.06
N PRO A 611 21.98 4.72 -24.34
CA PRO A 611 23.13 5.55 -24.69
C PRO A 611 23.76 5.19 -26.03
N HIS A 612 23.63 3.93 -26.46
CA HIS A 612 24.19 3.45 -27.73
C HIS A 612 23.27 3.75 -28.91
N ARG A 613 21.96 3.92 -28.65
CA ARG A 613 20.95 4.31 -29.64
C ARG A 613 20.05 5.41 -29.08
N PRO A 614 20.52 6.68 -29.01
CA PRO A 614 19.81 7.76 -28.31
C PRO A 614 18.41 8.09 -28.83
N SER A 615 18.08 7.69 -30.06
CA SER A 615 16.75 7.83 -30.67
C SER A 615 15.75 6.77 -30.20
N ARG A 616 16.21 5.71 -29.52
CA ARG A 616 15.38 4.64 -28.99
C ARG A 616 15.35 4.71 -27.46
N ARG A 617 14.35 4.02 -26.89
CA ARG A 617 14.19 3.84 -25.44
C ARG A 617 14.07 2.36 -25.16
N ILE A 618 14.67 1.91 -24.07
CA ILE A 618 14.49 0.54 -23.56
C ILE A 618 13.22 0.55 -22.72
N SER A 619 12.23 -0.26 -23.10
CA SER A 619 10.92 -0.29 -22.43
C SER A 619 10.81 -1.48 -21.48
N PHE A 620 10.25 -1.24 -20.30
CA PHE A 620 10.05 -2.23 -19.25
C PHE A 620 8.58 -2.29 -18.86
N THR A 621 7.96 -3.45 -18.99
CA THR A 621 6.62 -3.72 -18.45
C THR A 621 6.75 -4.11 -16.99
N SER A 622 6.19 -3.30 -16.09
CA SER A 622 6.41 -3.42 -14.64
C SER A 622 5.11 -3.64 -13.89
N ARG A 623 5.12 -4.64 -13.01
CA ARG A 623 3.99 -4.99 -12.12
C ARG A 623 4.47 -5.59 -10.80
N PHE A 624 5.53 -6.38 -10.82
CA PHE A 624 6.14 -6.94 -9.60
C PHE A 624 6.70 -5.82 -8.70
N ALA A 625 7.38 -4.85 -9.31
CA ALA A 625 7.92 -3.67 -8.64
C ALA A 625 7.41 -2.40 -9.34
N LEU A 626 6.93 -1.43 -8.57
CA LEU A 626 6.41 -0.16 -9.10
C LEU A 626 7.11 1.05 -8.47
N ARG A 627 7.14 2.14 -9.21
CA ARG A 627 7.51 3.47 -8.72
C ARG A 627 6.29 4.20 -8.19
N TYR A 628 6.45 4.87 -7.05
CA TYR A 628 5.49 5.83 -6.50
C TYR A 628 6.10 7.23 -6.47
N GLY A 629 5.59 8.15 -7.31
CA GLY A 629 6.05 9.54 -7.40
C GLY A 629 6.01 10.06 -8.84
N THR A 630 6.11 11.39 -9.01
CA THR A 630 5.98 12.04 -10.32
C THR A 630 7.23 11.86 -11.18
N GLY A 631 7.12 11.13 -12.28
CA GLY A 631 8.04 11.28 -13.41
C GLY A 631 7.69 12.54 -14.23
N LYS A 632 8.54 12.93 -15.19
CA LYS A 632 8.23 14.01 -16.16
C LYS A 632 7.05 13.68 -17.09
N GLN A 633 6.38 12.53 -16.94
CA GLN A 633 5.22 12.12 -17.72
C GLN A 633 3.93 12.49 -16.96
N ALA A 634 3.19 13.48 -17.45
CA ALA A 634 2.03 14.07 -16.78
C ALA A 634 0.88 13.08 -16.48
N ASP A 635 0.81 11.95 -17.19
CA ASP A 635 -0.21 10.89 -16.98
C ASP A 635 0.01 10.05 -15.72
N GLU A 636 1.23 10.03 -15.15
CA GLU A 636 1.53 9.15 -14.01
C GLU A 636 0.96 9.64 -12.69
N SER A 637 0.73 10.95 -12.53
CA SER A 637 0.17 11.52 -11.30
C SER A 637 -1.24 11.01 -11.02
N ALA A 638 -2.04 10.78 -12.07
CA ALA A 638 -3.40 10.26 -11.96
C ALA A 638 -3.43 8.80 -11.47
N ARG A 639 -2.35 8.04 -11.69
CA ARG A 639 -2.25 6.62 -11.33
C ARG A 639 -1.74 6.38 -9.90
N LEU A 640 -1.26 7.41 -9.20
CA LEU A 640 -0.74 7.26 -7.84
C LEU A 640 -1.76 6.65 -6.86
N PRO A 641 -3.04 7.06 -6.84
CA PRO A 641 -4.04 6.41 -5.98
C PRO A 641 -4.21 4.91 -6.28
N GLU A 642 -4.22 4.52 -7.55
CA GLU A 642 -4.31 3.12 -7.99
C GLU A 642 -3.10 2.30 -7.54
N ILE A 643 -1.88 2.84 -7.73
CA ILE A 643 -0.64 2.18 -7.30
C ILE A 643 -0.60 2.02 -5.79
N ARG A 644 -1.04 3.04 -5.03
CA ARG A 644 -1.17 2.96 -3.57
C ARG A 644 -2.15 1.88 -3.16
N ALA A 645 -3.34 1.87 -3.76
CA ALA A 645 -4.37 0.88 -3.46
C ALA A 645 -3.86 -0.54 -3.75
N ALA A 646 -3.18 -0.76 -4.88
CA ALA A 646 -2.59 -2.05 -5.22
C ALA A 646 -1.47 -2.48 -4.27
N PHE A 647 -0.58 -1.57 -3.86
CA PHE A 647 0.45 -1.90 -2.86
C PHE A 647 -0.16 -2.24 -1.49
N ASN A 648 -1.24 -1.55 -1.09
CA ASN A 648 -2.03 -1.84 0.11
C ASN A 648 -3.04 -2.99 -0.07
N SER A 649 -3.08 -3.64 -1.23
CA SER A 649 -3.80 -4.91 -1.43
C SER A 649 -2.86 -6.09 -1.15
N PRO A 650 -3.37 -7.32 -0.97
CA PRO A 650 -2.49 -8.48 -0.84
C PRO A 650 -1.82 -8.85 -2.18
N PHE A 651 -2.28 -8.33 -3.31
CA PHE A 651 -1.80 -8.68 -4.65
C PHE A 651 -0.57 -7.86 -5.07
N TRP A 652 0.01 -8.14 -6.23
CA TRP A 652 1.13 -7.35 -6.77
C TRP A 652 0.79 -5.85 -6.85
N PRO A 653 1.77 -4.94 -6.62
CA PRO A 653 3.21 -5.16 -6.53
C PRO A 653 3.73 -5.67 -5.17
N TRP A 654 4.87 -6.37 -5.21
CA TRP A 654 5.67 -6.79 -4.04
C TRP A 654 6.68 -5.73 -3.59
N VAL A 655 7.12 -4.87 -4.50
CA VAL A 655 8.09 -3.79 -4.21
C VAL A 655 7.52 -2.45 -4.65
N LEU A 656 7.56 -1.46 -3.76
CA LEU A 656 7.23 -0.08 -4.08
C LEU A 656 8.43 0.81 -3.78
N ALA A 657 8.96 1.47 -4.81
CA ALA A 657 10.07 2.40 -4.66
C ALA A 657 9.58 3.84 -4.80
N THR A 658 9.99 4.72 -3.88
CA THR A 658 9.53 6.10 -3.82
C THR A 658 10.63 7.06 -3.37
N THR A 659 10.36 8.36 -3.53
CA THR A 659 11.19 9.47 -3.05
C THR A 659 10.48 10.21 -1.92
N SER A 660 10.67 11.54 -1.81
CA SER A 660 9.88 12.39 -0.92
C SER A 660 8.39 12.39 -1.23
N ALA A 661 7.99 12.02 -2.46
CA ALA A 661 6.58 11.91 -2.85
C ALA A 661 5.77 10.93 -1.98
N GLY A 662 6.40 9.90 -1.43
CA GLY A 662 5.75 8.92 -0.53
C GLY A 662 5.98 9.20 0.96
N GLN A 663 6.67 10.29 1.33
CA GLN A 663 7.12 10.52 2.71
C GLN A 663 6.06 11.11 3.63
N GLU A 664 5.00 11.75 3.12
CA GLU A 664 3.99 12.44 3.92
C GLU A 664 2.55 12.15 3.44
N GLY A 665 1.60 12.11 4.37
CA GLY A 665 0.16 12.00 4.10
C GLY A 665 -0.32 10.71 3.42
N ILE A 666 0.49 9.65 3.41
CA ILE A 666 0.18 8.40 2.71
C ILE A 666 0.54 7.18 3.56
N ASP A 667 -0.31 6.15 3.53
CA ASP A 667 -0.13 4.91 4.26
C ASP A 667 0.22 3.75 3.32
N PHE A 668 1.14 2.88 3.78
CA PHE A 668 1.62 1.72 3.03
C PHE A 668 1.65 0.44 3.88
N HIS A 669 0.96 0.40 5.02
CA HIS A 669 1.13 -0.61 6.09
C HIS A 669 0.23 -1.84 5.97
N TRP A 670 -0.69 -1.88 5.00
CA TRP A 670 -1.76 -2.89 5.00
C TRP A 670 -1.19 -4.28 4.74
N TRP A 671 -0.31 -4.43 3.75
CA TRP A 671 0.37 -5.70 3.46
C TRP A 671 1.90 -5.55 3.44
N CYS A 672 2.41 -4.53 4.13
CA CYS A 672 3.83 -4.23 4.25
C CYS A 672 4.16 -3.86 5.71
N HIS A 673 5.19 -4.50 6.25
CA HIS A 673 5.80 -4.14 7.52
C HIS A 673 7.32 -3.96 7.38
N ALA A 674 7.86 -3.97 6.14
CA ALA A 674 9.27 -3.74 5.86
C ALA A 674 9.53 -2.42 5.14
N ILE A 675 10.59 -1.74 5.59
CA ILE A 675 11.08 -0.51 5.01
C ILE A 675 12.58 -0.58 4.72
N VAL A 676 12.95 -0.19 3.51
CA VAL A 676 14.33 -0.09 3.05
C VAL A 676 14.69 1.38 2.90
N HIS A 677 15.63 1.84 3.71
CA HIS A 677 16.27 3.13 3.50
C HIS A 677 17.40 2.94 2.48
N TRP A 678 17.07 3.16 1.19
CA TRP A 678 18.02 3.00 0.09
C TRP A 678 19.27 3.85 0.28
N ASN A 679 19.08 5.04 0.88
CA ASN A 679 20.14 5.86 1.42
C ASN A 679 19.69 6.44 2.76
N THR A 680 20.66 6.72 3.64
CA THR A 680 20.42 7.40 4.92
C THR A 680 19.74 8.75 4.64
N PRO A 681 18.56 9.02 5.24
CA PRO A 681 17.95 10.35 5.15
C PRO A 681 18.82 11.41 5.84
N PRO A 682 18.60 12.69 5.51
CA PRO A 682 19.39 13.79 6.04
C PRO A 682 19.12 14.09 7.52
N ASN A 683 17.92 13.79 8.03
CA ASN A 683 17.49 14.17 9.38
C ASN A 683 16.64 13.07 10.05
N PRO A 684 16.55 13.05 11.40
CA PRO A 684 15.82 12.02 12.15
C PRO A 684 14.30 12.02 11.93
N VAL A 685 13.72 13.16 11.59
CA VAL A 685 12.28 13.30 11.35
C VAL A 685 11.90 12.57 10.07
N ASP A 686 12.62 12.79 8.97
CA ASP A 686 12.45 12.05 7.71
C ASP A 686 12.57 10.54 7.93
N PHE A 687 13.49 10.12 8.79
CA PHE A 687 13.69 8.71 9.12
C PHE A 687 12.46 8.12 9.82
N GLU A 688 11.97 8.77 10.87
CA GLU A 688 10.77 8.32 11.59
C GLU A 688 9.49 8.43 10.75
N GLN A 689 9.34 9.48 9.94
CA GLN A 689 8.20 9.66 9.04
C GLN A 689 8.14 8.56 7.98
N ARG A 690 9.29 8.14 7.44
CA ARG A 690 9.39 7.02 6.50
C ARG A 690 8.96 5.72 7.17
N GLU A 691 9.45 5.41 8.37
CA GLU A 691 9.05 4.22 9.12
C GLU A 691 7.58 4.24 9.51
N GLY A 692 7.08 5.43 9.84
CA GLY A 692 5.68 5.70 10.06
C GLY A 692 4.81 5.42 8.84
N ARG A 693 5.32 4.98 7.69
CA ARG A 693 4.50 4.52 6.56
C ARG A 693 4.05 3.07 6.67
N VAL A 694 4.82 2.27 7.41
CA VAL A 694 4.55 0.85 7.68
C VAL A 694 4.19 0.59 9.14
N ASN A 695 4.66 1.43 10.07
CA ASN A 695 4.22 1.44 11.47
C ASN A 695 3.03 2.39 11.63
N ARG A 696 1.82 1.86 11.45
CA ARG A 696 0.53 2.57 11.45
C ARG A 696 -0.57 1.73 12.10
N TYR A 697 -1.69 2.40 12.37
CA TYR A 697 -2.91 1.81 12.91
C TYR A 697 -3.27 0.49 12.22
N SER A 698 -3.44 -0.57 12.98
CA SER A 698 -3.76 -1.93 12.51
C SER A 698 -2.80 -2.46 11.43
N GLY A 699 -1.50 -2.11 11.52
CA GLY A 699 -0.43 -2.57 10.64
C GLY A 699 -0.32 -4.09 10.50
N LEU A 700 0.27 -4.57 9.40
CA LEU A 700 0.39 -6.01 9.11
C LEU A 700 1.06 -6.80 10.26
N ALA A 701 2.11 -6.25 10.88
CA ALA A 701 2.80 -6.92 12.00
C ALA A 701 1.87 -7.17 13.19
N ILE A 702 0.99 -6.22 13.51
CA ILE A 702 -0.01 -6.33 14.58
C ILE A 702 -1.00 -7.44 14.26
N ARG A 703 -1.55 -7.45 13.04
CA ARG A 703 -2.53 -8.46 12.63
C ARG A 703 -1.96 -9.88 12.63
N LYS A 704 -0.70 -10.03 12.24
CA LYS A 704 0.04 -11.30 12.36
C LYS A 704 0.23 -11.73 13.82
N ASN A 705 0.55 -10.80 14.72
CA ASN A 705 0.73 -11.11 16.13
C ASN A 705 -0.60 -11.46 16.83
N LEU A 706 -1.70 -10.77 16.48
CA LEU A 706 -3.05 -11.13 16.92
C LEU A 706 -3.42 -12.54 16.48
N ALA A 707 -3.22 -12.84 15.19
CA ALA A 707 -3.49 -14.18 14.65
C ALA A 707 -2.59 -15.25 15.27
N HIS A 708 -1.32 -14.93 15.54
CA HIS A 708 -0.38 -15.84 16.19
C HIS A 708 -0.79 -16.19 17.62
N ARG A 709 -1.18 -15.19 18.42
CA ARG A 709 -1.52 -15.38 19.83
C ARG A 709 -2.93 -15.94 20.06
N HIS A 710 -3.90 -15.57 19.23
CA HIS A 710 -5.31 -15.86 19.48
C HIS A 710 -5.95 -16.81 18.47
N ARG A 711 -5.15 -17.50 17.64
CA ARG A 711 -5.65 -18.37 16.56
C ARG A 711 -6.83 -19.25 16.96
N GLY A 712 -6.65 -20.11 17.97
CA GLY A 712 -7.66 -21.07 18.40
C GLY A 712 -8.95 -20.38 18.83
N ALA A 713 -8.84 -19.31 19.62
CA ALA A 713 -9.98 -18.51 20.08
C ALA A 713 -10.70 -17.77 18.94
N ILE A 714 -9.97 -17.23 17.96
CA ILE A 714 -10.56 -16.59 16.77
C ILE A 714 -11.38 -17.60 15.95
N LEU A 715 -10.85 -18.80 15.74
CA LEU A 715 -11.53 -19.86 14.99
C LEU A 715 -12.71 -20.46 15.76
N ALA A 716 -12.64 -20.51 17.09
CA ALA A 716 -13.74 -20.93 17.96
C ALA A 716 -14.85 -19.87 18.12
N SER A 717 -14.57 -18.60 17.79
CA SER A 717 -15.52 -17.50 17.98
C SER A 717 -16.79 -17.66 17.14
N ALA A 718 -17.93 -17.34 17.75
CA ALA A 718 -19.23 -17.30 17.09
C ALA A 718 -19.40 -16.08 16.16
N LEU A 719 -18.51 -15.09 16.21
CA LEU A 719 -18.58 -13.91 15.35
C LEU A 719 -18.38 -14.30 13.87
N ALA A 720 -19.24 -13.79 12.99
CA ALA A 720 -19.19 -14.09 11.57
C ALA A 720 -17.89 -13.60 10.90
N ASN A 721 -17.31 -12.51 11.38
CA ASN A 721 -16.00 -12.02 10.94
C ASN A 721 -14.90 -12.46 11.92
N PRO A 722 -13.88 -13.23 11.48
CA PRO A 722 -12.78 -13.63 12.37
C PRO A 722 -11.94 -12.44 12.85
N TRP A 723 -11.88 -11.36 12.09
CA TRP A 723 -11.08 -10.19 12.47
C TRP A 723 -11.73 -9.33 13.54
N ASP A 724 -13.07 -9.33 13.62
CA ASP A 724 -13.77 -8.74 14.77
C ASP A 724 -13.38 -9.46 16.05
N ALA A 725 -13.39 -10.81 16.03
CA ALA A 725 -12.94 -11.61 17.16
C ALA A 725 -11.45 -11.38 17.48
N ALA A 726 -10.59 -11.24 16.47
CA ALA A 726 -9.16 -10.99 16.67
C ALA A 726 -8.90 -9.66 17.40
N TYR A 727 -9.60 -8.59 17.02
CA TYR A 727 -9.43 -7.29 17.68
C TYR A 727 -10.10 -7.23 19.06
N GLU A 728 -11.21 -7.92 19.29
CA GLU A 728 -11.80 -8.07 20.63
C GLU A 728 -10.87 -8.82 21.59
N LEU A 729 -10.25 -9.90 21.12
CA LEU A 729 -9.29 -10.69 21.92
C LEU A 729 -8.00 -9.91 22.19
N GLY A 730 -7.53 -9.14 21.21
CA GLY A 730 -6.33 -8.29 21.34
C GLY A 730 -6.46 -7.12 22.31
N LEU A 731 -7.62 -6.93 22.93
CA LEU A 731 -7.79 -5.97 24.03
C LEU A 731 -7.12 -6.45 25.33
N ASP A 732 -6.65 -7.70 25.38
CA ASP A 732 -5.98 -8.31 26.52
C ASP A 732 -4.72 -7.57 26.99
N GLU A 733 -4.05 -6.84 26.09
CA GLU A 733 -2.86 -6.05 26.40
C GLU A 733 -3.16 -4.58 26.77
N ARG A 734 -4.44 -4.15 26.81
CA ARG A 734 -4.78 -2.75 27.13
C ARG A 734 -4.35 -2.31 28.52
N ASP A 735 -4.36 -3.21 29.49
CA ASP A 735 -3.93 -2.88 30.86
C ASP A 735 -2.43 -2.56 30.94
N HIS A 736 -1.61 -3.20 30.08
CA HIS A 736 -0.17 -3.02 30.05
C HIS A 736 0.27 -1.91 29.07
N LEU A 737 -0.36 -1.82 27.89
CA LEU A 737 0.06 -0.97 26.78
C LEU A 737 -0.88 0.25 26.56
N GLY A 738 -1.94 0.37 27.34
CA GLY A 738 -2.91 1.46 27.27
C GLY A 738 -3.75 1.46 25.99
N GLU A 739 -4.24 2.65 25.60
CA GLU A 739 -5.10 2.85 24.43
C GLU A 739 -4.41 2.57 23.09
N LEU A 740 -3.08 2.35 23.10
CA LEU A 740 -2.33 1.97 21.91
C LEU A 740 -2.56 0.50 21.52
N ALA A 741 -3.01 -0.36 22.44
CA ALA A 741 -3.29 -1.76 22.13
C ALA A 741 -4.74 -2.00 21.67
N PRO A 742 -4.96 -2.87 20.68
CA PRO A 742 -3.94 -3.56 19.87
C PRO A 742 -3.46 -2.74 18.66
N HIS A 743 -4.14 -1.64 18.32
CA HIS A 743 -4.05 -1.04 16.98
C HIS A 743 -2.72 -0.38 16.64
N TRP A 744 -1.94 0.09 17.61
CA TRP A 744 -0.64 0.71 17.36
C TRP A 744 0.51 -0.20 17.78
N VAL A 745 0.30 -1.04 18.79
CA VAL A 745 1.29 -1.95 19.34
C VAL A 745 0.59 -3.23 19.80
N TYR A 746 1.14 -4.36 19.37
CA TYR A 746 0.75 -5.69 19.85
C TYR A 746 1.97 -6.64 19.72
N PRO A 747 2.68 -6.95 20.82
CA PRO A 747 3.91 -7.74 20.78
C PRO A 747 3.75 -9.13 20.19
N GLY A 748 4.79 -9.63 19.53
CA GLY A 748 4.81 -10.98 18.96
C GLY A 748 5.97 -11.20 17.99
N PRO A 749 5.98 -12.33 17.25
CA PRO A 749 7.07 -12.69 16.36
C PRO A 749 7.17 -11.79 15.12
N ALA A 750 6.07 -11.21 14.63
CA ALA A 750 6.10 -10.28 13.51
C ALA A 750 6.46 -8.88 14.01
N LYS A 751 7.46 -8.27 13.36
CA LYS A 751 8.01 -6.96 13.70
C LYS A 751 8.05 -6.06 12.48
N ILE A 752 8.22 -4.76 12.68
CA ILE A 752 8.57 -3.83 11.61
C ILE A 752 10.03 -4.09 11.22
N HIS A 753 10.28 -4.41 9.96
CA HIS A 753 11.64 -4.68 9.46
C HIS A 753 12.24 -3.38 8.90
N ARG A 754 13.31 -2.90 9.53
CA ARG A 754 14.09 -1.75 9.05
C ARG A 754 15.37 -2.26 8.41
N THR A 755 15.54 -2.01 7.12
CA THR A 755 16.76 -2.33 6.38
C THR A 755 17.50 -1.06 5.97
N VAL A 756 18.78 -1.01 6.30
CA VAL A 756 19.74 -0.01 5.79
C VAL A 756 20.85 -0.70 5.02
N LEU A 757 21.30 -0.06 3.94
CA LEU A 757 22.24 -0.63 2.98
C LEU A 757 23.53 0.21 2.87
N PRO A 758 24.36 0.28 3.92
CA PRO A 758 25.59 1.06 3.88
C PRO A 758 26.62 0.40 2.96
N PHE A 759 27.24 1.18 2.08
CA PHE A 759 28.39 0.69 1.30
C PHE A 759 29.64 0.56 2.17
N PRO A 760 30.43 -0.52 2.03
CA PRO A 760 31.70 -0.65 2.73
C PRO A 760 32.66 0.46 2.29
N LEU A 761 33.54 0.89 3.19
CA LEU A 761 34.53 1.96 2.95
C LEU A 761 33.93 3.32 2.55
N SER A 762 32.64 3.53 2.82
CA SER A 762 31.95 4.80 2.60
C SER A 762 31.56 5.48 3.91
N THR A 763 31.07 6.72 3.84
CA THR A 763 30.57 7.45 5.01
C THR A 763 29.15 7.03 5.43
N ASP A 764 28.51 6.13 4.70
CA ASP A 764 27.11 5.72 4.91
C ASP A 764 26.88 5.19 6.34
N ALA A 765 27.73 4.27 6.82
CA ALA A 765 27.62 3.69 8.16
C ALA A 765 27.89 4.72 9.29
N ALA A 766 28.74 5.71 9.05
CA ALA A 766 28.98 6.79 10.00
C ALA A 766 27.80 7.77 10.05
N ARG A 767 27.23 8.12 8.88
CA ARG A 767 26.02 8.94 8.79
C ARG A 767 24.83 8.26 9.47
N TYR A 768 24.66 6.95 9.26
CA TYR A 768 23.58 6.20 9.88
C TYR A 768 23.67 6.16 11.40
N ARG A 769 24.86 5.89 11.97
CA ARG A 769 25.05 5.92 13.42
C ARG A 769 24.73 7.29 14.03
N ARG A 770 25.21 8.37 13.39
CA ARG A 770 24.89 9.74 13.83
C ARG A 770 23.37 9.99 13.80
N LEU A 771 22.70 9.56 12.73
CA LEU A 771 21.25 9.69 12.59
C LEU A 771 20.50 8.93 13.70
N LYS A 772 20.96 7.75 14.12
CA LYS A 772 20.35 7.01 15.24
C LYS A 772 20.53 7.75 16.56
N ASP A 773 21.70 8.32 16.81
CA ASP A 773 21.95 9.14 18.00
C ASP A 773 21.05 10.39 18.01
N ASP A 774 20.86 11.02 16.85
CA ASP A 774 19.93 12.14 16.68
C ASP A 774 18.48 11.72 16.93
N LEU A 775 18.05 10.58 16.38
CA LEU A 775 16.70 10.04 16.56
C LEU A 775 16.38 9.78 18.04
N ALA A 776 17.37 9.34 18.82
CA ALA A 776 17.21 9.09 20.26
C ALA A 776 16.99 10.36 21.08
N LEU A 777 17.27 11.55 20.53
CA LEU A 777 17.28 12.79 21.30
C LEU A 777 16.42 13.90 20.69
N TYR A 778 16.07 13.86 19.39
CA TYR A 778 15.41 14.98 18.70
C TYR A 778 14.09 15.41 19.37
N ARG A 779 13.35 14.48 20.00
CA ARG A 779 12.11 14.83 20.72
C ARG A 779 12.36 15.74 21.94
N LEU A 780 13.57 15.71 22.52
CA LEU A 780 13.96 16.57 23.64
C LEU A 780 14.19 18.02 23.23
N THR A 781 14.32 18.30 21.93
CA THR A 781 14.51 19.66 21.41
C THR A 781 13.21 20.37 21.05
N PHE A 782 12.07 19.88 21.54
CA PHE A 782 10.75 20.49 21.31
C PHE A 782 10.74 21.96 21.75
N GLY A 783 10.35 22.86 20.84
CA GLY A 783 10.29 24.30 21.07
C GLY A 783 11.61 25.01 21.37
N GLN A 784 12.76 24.36 21.10
CA GLN A 784 14.07 24.92 21.40
C GLN A 784 14.70 25.63 20.18
N PRO A 785 15.37 26.79 20.34
CA PRO A 785 16.17 27.39 19.26
C PRO A 785 17.39 26.53 18.94
N ARG A 786 17.97 26.63 17.73
CA ARG A 786 19.23 25.92 17.35
C ARG A 786 19.28 24.48 17.89
N GLN A 787 18.35 23.65 17.43
CA GLN A 787 18.13 22.31 17.98
C GLN A 787 19.36 21.41 17.81
N GLU A 788 20.08 21.55 16.68
CA GLU A 788 21.32 20.82 16.41
C GLU A 788 22.40 21.06 17.48
N ASP A 789 22.62 22.32 17.89
CA ASP A 789 23.57 22.67 18.96
C ASP A 789 23.19 22.00 20.29
N LEU A 790 21.89 22.01 20.62
CA LEU A 790 21.39 21.39 21.85
C LEU A 790 21.58 19.87 21.80
N LEU A 791 21.27 19.23 20.68
CA LEU A 791 21.50 17.79 20.49
C LEU A 791 22.96 17.43 20.69
N GLU A 792 23.89 18.16 20.06
CA GLU A 792 25.31 17.89 20.19
C GLU A 792 25.81 18.03 21.64
N ILE A 793 25.27 18.98 22.40
CA ILE A 793 25.58 19.12 23.84
C ILE A 793 25.01 17.94 24.64
N LEU A 794 23.77 17.53 24.39
CA LEU A 794 23.15 16.38 25.06
C LEU A 794 23.91 15.08 24.75
N LYS A 795 24.38 14.91 23.50
CA LYS A 795 25.21 13.78 23.09
C LYS A 795 26.55 13.72 23.82
N ARG A 796 27.24 14.87 23.94
CA ARG A 796 28.50 14.98 24.69
C ARG A 796 28.34 14.67 26.17
N ARG A 797 27.13 14.85 26.72
CA ARG A 797 26.77 14.47 28.08
C ARG A 797 26.31 13.02 28.22
N GLY A 798 26.21 12.26 27.12
CA GLY A 798 25.86 10.85 27.13
C GLY A 798 24.37 10.54 27.29
N VAL A 799 23.48 11.53 27.13
CA VAL A 799 22.03 11.38 27.38
C VAL A 799 21.39 10.29 26.51
N GLN A 800 21.89 10.08 25.28
CA GLN A 800 21.42 9.05 24.36
C GLN A 800 21.66 7.61 24.86
N HIS A 801 22.53 7.43 25.86
CA HIS A 801 22.84 6.13 26.46
C HIS A 801 22.26 5.98 27.87
N ASP A 802 21.47 6.96 28.33
CA ASP A 802 20.85 7.00 29.65
C ASP A 802 19.34 7.27 29.51
N PRO A 803 18.51 6.20 29.45
CA PRO A 803 17.07 6.34 29.29
C PRO A 803 16.39 7.13 30.41
N GLU A 804 16.86 7.00 31.65
CA GLU A 804 16.31 7.74 32.79
C GLU A 804 16.56 9.24 32.61
N ARG A 805 17.79 9.62 32.25
CA ARG A 805 18.14 11.02 32.01
C ARG A 805 17.45 11.60 30.78
N ALA A 806 17.25 10.81 29.72
CA ALA A 806 16.47 11.22 28.57
C ALA A 806 15.01 11.47 28.94
N ASP A 807 14.41 10.62 29.78
CA ASP A 807 13.03 10.78 30.24
C ASP A 807 12.85 11.94 31.23
N GLU A 808 13.86 12.26 32.05
CA GLU A 808 13.91 13.48 32.87
C GLU A 808 13.86 14.77 32.03
N LEU A 809 14.44 14.76 30.83
CA LEU A 809 14.48 15.90 29.92
C LEU A 809 13.27 15.95 28.97
N ARG A 810 12.37 14.97 29.03
CA ARG A 810 11.20 14.90 28.15
C ARG A 810 10.06 15.75 28.71
N LEU A 811 9.45 16.57 27.85
CA LEU A 811 8.19 17.27 28.16
C LEU A 811 7.02 16.32 27.94
N ARG A 812 6.25 16.07 29.00
CA ARG A 812 5.11 15.14 29.00
C ARG A 812 3.80 15.91 28.81
N LEU A 813 3.19 15.73 27.64
CA LEU A 813 1.95 16.41 27.27
C LEU A 813 0.79 15.43 27.05
N HIS A 814 0.86 14.24 27.64
CA HIS A 814 -0.25 13.29 27.59
C HIS A 814 -1.44 13.84 28.38
N PRO A 815 -2.69 13.54 27.96
CA PRO A 815 -3.86 14.00 28.70
C PRO A 815 -3.83 13.42 30.12
N PRO A 816 -4.24 14.17 31.15
CA PRO A 816 -4.33 13.65 32.50
C PRO A 816 -5.35 12.52 32.56
N THR A 817 -4.99 11.39 33.15
CA THR A 817 -5.91 10.27 33.41
C THR A 817 -7.00 10.75 34.36
N ASN A 818 -8.20 11.00 33.82
CA ASN A 818 -9.32 11.51 34.60
C ASN A 818 -9.91 10.34 35.42
N PRO A 819 -9.82 10.31 36.76
CA PRO A 819 -10.23 9.14 37.55
C PRO A 819 -11.75 8.87 37.60
N GLY A 820 -12.56 9.57 36.79
CA GLY A 820 -14.01 9.67 36.98
C GLY A 820 -14.87 9.63 35.73
N VAL A 821 -14.32 9.31 34.54
CA VAL A 821 -15.16 9.06 33.36
C VAL A 821 -15.26 7.54 33.17
N PRO A 822 -16.44 6.93 33.39
CA PRO A 822 -16.60 5.52 33.08
C PRO A 822 -16.35 5.32 31.58
N THR A 823 -15.43 4.42 31.26
CA THR A 823 -15.27 3.89 29.91
C THR A 823 -16.63 3.38 29.45
N ARG A 824 -17.21 4.02 28.42
CA ARG A 824 -18.41 3.53 27.74
C ARG A 824 -18.03 2.23 27.01
N ALA A 825 -18.11 1.13 27.73
CA ALA A 825 -18.37 -0.18 27.18
C ALA A 825 -19.84 -0.49 27.51
N GLU A 826 -20.74 -0.09 26.61
CA GLU A 826 -22.07 -0.66 26.44
C GLU A 826 -22.32 -0.86 24.96
#